data_AF-A0A9W2YU14-F1
#
_entry.id   AF-A0A9W2YU14-F1
#
_cell.length_a   1.000
_cell.length_b   1.000
_cell.length_c   1.000
_cell.angle_alpha   90.00
_cell.angle_beta   90.00
_cell.angle_gamma   90.00
#
_symmetry.space_group_name_H-M   'P 1'
#
loop_
_entity.id
_entity.type
_entity.pdbx_description
1 polymer ?
#
loop_
_entity_poly.entity_id
_entity_poly.type
_entity_poly.pdbx_seq_one_letter_code
_entity_poly.pdbx_strand_id
1 'polypeptide(L)'
;MLEDLKNITAIHKDVNIPDNDSVVSSLSSLSTSSESCSIYSDKSESNLTGILTPSFVLQEKNLLSKVAHPDIWKDLDSLGILDFSQIICDDFSEGCTDMEMDSGCPLSKTEERRVLALKDYQLELTNHAVKGKNTIIYAPTGSGKTIVAIYIILKHLERRRTKKPVAFFATTIPLVKQQYSRITYYLQDKYKVLQVTSENDYSMSLNMILSGYDVVVMTPKILENHFRKSYLHISDFSVLVFDECHHTHKKEPYLNLMSFYLKAKKQSNAEESKVSLPQIIGLTASISIGKAKIFVEAVKNILKVCANLDAEKVSTVVKYEAQLKADVNEPEEELHLLSDTSNMDIVKELKKQMSKLEERLDYNSKDIECLETLVCSRPKDQLSPQYGQWAMDVFTRTRLIKPSDPLHTKYVTNIMTIADYLLAYNIAVEMLILVHIKDVLQFLANYLGKYRKSKDSATEEIIYYESFLNIKQLLEHKEDSESQNLNILKEKLMENLVLKDSTSCGIVFVRTRAMTESLTSWINQCGDLSPLRARAFIGTASMLNHRGLSQSEQEEIIQLFGSGQVRLLVATSVCDEGLDIPACSLVIIYNHVGNEVTSLQRKGRARQKGGKCILLATKASYNKELVNQKKRKWMLQAIRYISKMTPQKVTESNTSQQDKILKDTDKISFDMGTGISKEIPFKMMCSYCKSLVIESKNVKVFLQSHRVAVDSNILKQVKVFPLQSALNGKNSQSIGAVYCNSRNCINKLGTMMVLARAPFVVLKAENLVFDSEEHVQQTDTRRFSLKYCHFRQWNKVPYKLEDLETKDILSYLSQLSQAIHKDTAECST
;
A
#
# COMPACT_ATOMS: atom_id res chain seq x y z
N MET A 1 -27.23 -32.67 -22.18
CA MET A 1 -27.60 -31.30 -21.76
C MET A 1 -29.10 -31.00 -21.76
N LEU A 2 -29.90 -31.47 -22.74
CA LEU A 2 -31.38 -31.41 -22.67
C LEU A 2 -32.02 -32.73 -22.15
N GLU A 3 -31.27 -33.83 -22.10
CA GLU A 3 -31.71 -35.10 -21.48
C GLU A 3 -31.34 -35.23 -19.99
N ASP A 4 -30.43 -34.40 -19.49
CA ASP A 4 -29.99 -34.44 -18.07
C ASP A 4 -30.89 -33.62 -17.13
N LEU A 5 -31.93 -32.96 -17.66
CA LEU A 5 -32.84 -32.07 -16.93
C LEU A 5 -34.18 -32.73 -16.53
N LYS A 6 -34.39 -34.03 -16.82
CA LYS A 6 -35.63 -34.75 -16.50
C LYS A 6 -35.61 -35.55 -15.19
N ASN A 7 -34.48 -35.60 -14.48
CA ASN A 7 -34.34 -36.44 -13.27
C ASN A 7 -34.26 -35.66 -11.94
N ILE A 8 -34.64 -34.37 -11.91
CA ILE A 8 -34.67 -33.56 -10.69
C ILE A 8 -36.06 -32.92 -10.54
N THR A 9 -37.08 -33.76 -10.39
CA THR A 9 -38.45 -33.36 -9.99
C THR A 9 -39.14 -34.50 -9.24
N ALA A 10 -38.44 -35.06 -8.26
CA ALA A 10 -39.05 -35.92 -7.25
C ALA A 10 -38.34 -35.67 -5.92
N ILE A 11 -39.11 -35.61 -4.85
CA ILE A 11 -38.73 -35.33 -3.45
C ILE A 11 -38.85 -33.86 -3.04
N HIS A 12 -40.10 -33.38 -3.05
CA HIS A 12 -40.61 -32.50 -2.00
C HIS A 12 -41.85 -33.18 -1.42
N LYS A 13 -41.76 -33.67 -0.18
CA LYS A 13 -42.88 -33.79 0.75
C LYS A 13 -42.34 -34.12 2.14
N ASP A 14 -42.95 -33.43 3.10
CA ASP A 14 -43.09 -33.76 4.51
C ASP A 14 -42.29 -32.99 5.56
N VAL A 15 -43.10 -32.54 6.53
CA VAL A 15 -42.86 -32.19 7.93
C VAL A 15 -42.55 -30.70 8.21
N ASN A 16 -43.58 -29.88 8.43
CA ASN A 16 -44.30 -29.60 9.70
C ASN A 16 -43.50 -28.79 10.73
N ILE A 17 -43.95 -27.54 10.86
CA ILE A 17 -43.76 -26.62 11.98
C ILE A 17 -44.60 -27.12 13.17
N PRO A 18 -44.14 -26.90 14.40
CA PRO A 18 -45.08 -26.39 15.40
C PRO A 18 -44.57 -25.12 16.07
N ASP A 19 -45.48 -24.15 16.14
CA ASP A 19 -45.47 -23.03 17.05
C ASP A 19 -45.45 -23.52 18.50
N ASN A 20 -44.80 -22.76 19.39
CA ASN A 20 -45.38 -22.55 20.70
C ASN A 20 -44.88 -21.24 21.34
N ASP A 21 -45.87 -20.39 21.60
CA ASP A 21 -45.82 -19.21 22.43
C ASP A 21 -45.68 -19.51 23.93
N SER A 22 -45.28 -18.47 24.65
CA SER A 22 -45.49 -18.21 26.09
C SER A 22 -44.58 -18.96 27.07
N VAL A 23 -43.80 -18.20 27.85
CA VAL A 23 -44.10 -17.91 29.26
C VAL A 23 -43.38 -16.61 29.66
N VAL A 24 -44.20 -15.64 30.08
CA VAL A 24 -43.80 -14.45 30.83
C VAL A 24 -43.72 -14.83 32.30
N SER A 25 -42.67 -14.36 32.99
CA SER A 25 -42.76 -13.61 34.26
C SER A 25 -41.69 -13.98 35.31
N SER A 26 -41.22 -12.92 35.95
CA SER A 26 -40.81 -12.86 37.36
C SER A 26 -39.39 -13.27 37.72
N LEU A 27 -38.51 -12.28 37.89
CA LEU A 27 -38.05 -11.89 39.22
C LEU A 27 -37.35 -10.53 39.18
N SER A 28 -38.04 -9.55 39.76
CA SER A 28 -37.52 -8.25 40.19
C SER A 28 -36.73 -8.39 41.49
N SER A 29 -35.62 -7.65 41.64
CA SER A 29 -35.33 -6.76 42.78
C SER A 29 -33.80 -6.55 42.98
N LEU A 30 -33.48 -5.40 43.59
CA LEU A 30 -32.17 -4.80 43.92
C LEU A 30 -31.66 -3.82 42.84
N SER A 31 -32.18 -2.59 42.76
CA SER A 31 -32.01 -1.42 43.64
C SER A 31 -30.60 -0.81 43.67
N THR A 32 -30.53 0.38 43.07
CA THR A 32 -29.89 1.62 43.54
C THR A 32 -28.37 1.67 43.74
N SER A 33 -27.70 2.41 42.84
CA SER A 33 -26.95 3.62 43.23
C SER A 33 -26.68 4.49 42.01
N SER A 34 -27.37 5.62 41.96
CA SER A 34 -27.02 6.82 41.22
C SER A 34 -25.70 7.39 41.73
N GLU A 35 -24.84 7.86 40.84
CA GLU A 35 -24.28 9.21 40.99
C GLU A 35 -23.72 9.73 39.65
N SER A 36 -24.33 10.84 39.26
CA SER A 36 -24.00 11.74 38.17
C SER A 36 -22.75 12.56 38.50
N CYS A 37 -21.90 12.79 37.50
CA CYS A 37 -21.16 14.04 37.42
C CYS A 37 -21.03 14.46 35.95
N SER A 38 -22.02 15.19 35.47
CA SER A 38 -21.82 16.23 34.47
C SER A 38 -21.07 17.39 35.13
N ILE A 39 -20.29 18.16 34.34
CA ILE A 39 -20.34 19.63 34.31
C ILE A 39 -19.19 20.22 33.43
N TYR A 40 -19.60 21.22 32.63
CA TYR A 40 -18.90 22.31 31.92
C TYR A 40 -18.18 22.09 30.57
N SER A 41 -18.95 22.42 29.52
CA SER A 41 -18.61 23.34 28.42
C SER A 41 -17.91 24.64 28.89
N ASP A 42 -16.97 25.20 28.11
CA ASP A 42 -17.26 26.34 27.21
C ASP A 42 -16.02 26.84 26.42
N LYS A 43 -16.35 27.60 25.39
CA LYS A 43 -15.55 28.24 24.34
C LYS A 43 -14.49 29.24 24.85
N SER A 44 -13.41 29.43 24.08
CA SER A 44 -13.03 30.74 23.50
C SER A 44 -11.78 30.66 22.62
N GLU A 45 -11.90 31.19 21.40
CA GLU A 45 -10.80 31.61 20.54
C GLU A 45 -10.00 32.74 21.22
N SER A 46 -8.68 32.65 21.21
CA SER A 46 -7.81 33.83 21.35
C SER A 46 -6.46 33.60 20.70
N ASN A 47 -6.10 34.53 19.81
CA ASN A 47 -4.80 34.72 19.19
C ASN A 47 -3.65 34.60 20.19
N LEU A 48 -2.61 33.81 19.85
CA LEU A 48 -1.32 33.85 20.53
C LEU A 48 -0.19 33.79 19.48
N THR A 49 0.35 34.97 19.20
CA THR A 49 1.70 35.19 18.67
C THR A 49 2.71 34.74 19.72
N GLY A 50 3.42 33.63 19.45
CA GLY A 50 4.43 33.06 20.33
C GLY A 50 5.84 33.23 19.75
N ILE A 51 6.59 34.16 20.34
CA ILE A 51 8.01 34.46 20.09
C ILE A 51 8.87 33.27 20.56
N LEU A 52 9.75 32.77 19.70
CA LEU A 52 10.77 31.77 20.03
C LEU A 52 11.83 32.42 20.95
N THR A 53 12.00 31.88 22.15
CA THR A 53 13.09 32.26 23.06
C THR A 53 14.24 31.23 23.01
N PRO A 54 15.50 31.65 23.22
CA PRO A 54 16.66 30.78 23.12
C PRO A 54 16.87 29.98 24.41
N SER A 55 16.24 28.81 24.50
CA SER A 55 16.52 27.81 25.55
C SER A 55 16.63 26.37 25.02
N PHE A 56 16.72 26.20 23.70
CA PHE A 56 16.78 24.88 23.04
C PHE A 56 18.21 24.40 22.69
N VAL A 57 19.28 25.04 23.19
CA VAL A 57 20.68 24.84 22.72
C VAL A 57 21.59 24.10 23.72
N LEU A 58 21.07 23.49 24.81
CA LEU A 58 21.94 22.92 25.86
C LEU A 58 21.81 21.43 26.17
N GLN A 59 21.19 20.62 25.30
CA GLN A 59 21.21 19.16 25.45
C GLN A 59 21.48 18.45 24.11
N GLU A 60 22.69 18.59 23.55
CA GLU A 60 23.13 17.67 22.49
C GLU A 60 24.66 17.59 22.28
N LYS A 61 25.45 17.66 23.37
CA LYS A 61 26.92 17.52 23.28
C LYS A 61 27.44 16.06 23.15
N ASN A 62 26.57 15.04 23.17
CA ASN A 62 26.99 13.62 23.16
C ASN A 62 26.74 12.85 21.84
N LEU A 63 26.41 13.53 20.74
CA LEU A 63 26.11 12.89 19.44
C LEU A 63 27.26 12.91 18.43
N LEU A 64 28.45 13.42 18.79
CA LEU A 64 29.57 13.58 17.87
C LEU A 64 30.56 12.39 17.82
N SER A 65 30.44 11.38 18.67
CA SER A 65 31.42 10.28 18.76
C SER A 65 31.03 8.94 18.10
N LYS A 66 29.86 8.82 17.45
CA LYS A 66 29.36 7.49 17.03
C LYS A 66 29.09 7.24 15.55
N VAL A 67 29.36 8.18 14.63
CA VAL A 67 29.17 7.90 13.19
C VAL A 67 30.14 8.74 12.36
N ALA A 68 31.27 8.18 11.90
CA ALA A 68 31.97 8.75 10.74
C ALA A 68 33.00 7.80 10.09
N HIS A 69 33.05 7.88 8.76
CA HIS A 69 34.02 7.26 7.85
C HIS A 69 35.43 7.86 8.07
N PRO A 70 36.54 7.08 7.97
CA PRO A 70 37.88 7.54 8.36
C PRO A 70 38.49 8.66 7.49
N ASP A 71 38.03 8.83 6.25
CA ASP A 71 38.77 9.64 5.27
C ASP A 71 38.45 11.14 5.34
N ILE A 72 37.32 11.53 5.94
CA ILE A 72 36.89 12.93 6.05
C ILE A 72 37.69 13.70 7.13
N TRP A 73 38.26 12.99 8.10
CA TRP A 73 38.96 13.61 9.24
C TRP A 73 40.42 13.95 8.96
N LYS A 74 41.04 13.28 7.98
CA LYS A 74 42.42 13.60 7.57
C LYS A 74 42.53 14.96 6.90
N ASP A 75 41.48 15.38 6.19
CA ASP A 75 41.45 16.70 5.54
C ASP A 75 41.26 17.83 6.56
N LEU A 76 40.56 17.56 7.67
CA LEU A 76 40.33 18.53 8.75
C LEU A 76 41.53 18.66 9.71
N ASP A 77 42.31 17.59 9.88
CA ASP A 77 43.57 17.59 10.64
C ASP A 77 44.66 18.42 9.93
N SER A 78 44.65 18.43 8.59
CA SER A 78 45.58 19.22 7.78
C SER A 78 45.37 20.74 7.87
N LEU A 79 44.26 21.18 8.47
CA LEU A 79 43.88 22.59 8.62
C LEU A 79 44.13 23.15 10.03
N GLY A 80 44.63 22.34 10.98
CA GLY A 80 45.14 22.82 12.28
C GLY A 80 44.10 23.41 13.24
N ILE A 81 42.84 22.94 13.20
CA ILE A 81 41.74 23.57 13.95
C ILE A 81 41.49 22.95 15.35
N LEU A 82 42.12 21.84 15.75
CA LEU A 82 41.86 21.22 17.07
C LEU A 82 43.10 20.59 17.72
N ASP A 83 43.36 20.90 19.00
CA ASP A 83 44.39 20.30 19.86
C ASP A 83 43.80 19.10 20.62
N PHE A 84 44.31 17.90 20.36
CA PHE A 84 43.78 16.62 20.87
C PHE A 84 44.36 16.19 22.22
N SER A 85 45.12 17.04 22.91
CA SER A 85 45.78 16.71 24.18
C SER A 85 44.86 16.69 25.42
N GLN A 86 43.57 17.03 25.31
CA GLN A 86 42.69 17.22 26.49
C GLN A 86 41.53 16.22 26.66
N ILE A 87 41.47 15.13 25.89
CA ILE A 87 40.41 14.12 26.08
C ILE A 87 41.00 12.86 26.71
N ILE A 88 41.14 12.90 28.04
CA ILE A 88 41.14 11.70 28.89
C ILE A 88 39.70 11.59 29.41
N CYS A 89 39.05 10.44 29.21
CA CYS A 89 37.80 10.13 29.88
C CYS A 89 37.91 8.75 30.52
N ASP A 90 37.88 8.80 31.85
CA ASP A 90 37.85 7.70 32.79
C ASP A 90 36.57 6.85 32.72
N ASP A 91 36.70 5.68 33.32
CA ASP A 91 35.76 4.58 33.50
C ASP A 91 34.32 4.96 33.89
N PHE A 92 33.36 4.14 33.42
CA PHE A 92 32.06 3.98 34.07
C PHE A 92 31.66 2.51 34.15
N SER A 93 31.79 1.96 35.36
CA SER A 93 31.13 0.77 35.87
C SER A 93 29.82 1.14 36.58
N GLU A 94 28.82 0.28 36.37
CA GLU A 94 27.65 -0.03 37.22
C GLU A 94 26.46 0.95 37.37
N GLY A 95 25.26 0.35 37.25
CA GLY A 95 24.12 0.66 38.11
C GLY A 95 22.85 1.12 37.40
N CYS A 96 22.00 0.19 36.93
CA CYS A 96 20.56 0.48 36.82
C CYS A 96 19.74 -0.80 37.02
N THR A 97 18.98 -0.78 38.10
CA THR A 97 18.05 -1.79 38.62
C THR A 97 16.83 -1.99 37.74
N ASP A 98 16.39 -3.24 37.64
CA ASP A 98 15.19 -3.69 36.96
C ASP A 98 13.90 -3.02 37.49
N MET A 99 13.11 -2.45 36.57
CA MET A 99 11.67 -2.24 36.76
C MET A 99 10.95 -3.13 35.75
N GLU A 100 10.33 -4.19 36.27
CA GLU A 100 9.50 -5.13 35.52
C GLU A 100 8.24 -4.41 34.99
N MET A 101 8.10 -4.36 33.67
CA MET A 101 6.80 -4.14 33.01
C MET A 101 6.17 -5.52 32.76
N ASP A 102 5.18 -5.84 33.58
CA ASP A 102 4.37 -7.05 33.50
C ASP A 102 3.50 -7.02 32.23
N SER A 103 3.83 -7.87 31.26
CA SER A 103 3.04 -8.11 30.05
C SER A 103 2.38 -9.47 30.19
N GLY A 104 1.09 -9.45 30.57
CA GLY A 104 0.29 -10.64 30.80
C GLY A 104 0.17 -11.54 29.58
N CYS A 105 0.98 -12.60 29.56
CA CYS A 105 0.72 -13.87 28.89
C CYS A 105 1.26 -14.96 29.82
N PRO A 106 0.43 -15.90 30.33
CA PRO A 106 0.91 -16.91 31.25
C PRO A 106 1.67 -17.97 30.45
N LEU A 107 2.99 -17.79 30.33
CA LEU A 107 3.90 -18.83 29.86
C LEU A 107 4.76 -19.24 31.05
N SER A 108 4.31 -20.29 31.73
CA SER A 108 5.15 -21.06 32.64
C SER A 108 6.42 -21.47 31.89
N LYS A 109 7.57 -21.07 32.43
CA LYS A 109 8.90 -21.55 32.02
C LYS A 109 8.96 -23.06 32.30
N THR A 110 8.64 -23.85 31.30
CA THR A 110 8.99 -25.28 31.26
C THR A 110 9.77 -25.51 29.98
N GLU A 111 11.01 -25.97 30.11
CA GLU A 111 11.92 -26.34 29.03
C GLU A 111 11.44 -27.61 28.29
N GLU A 112 10.25 -27.57 27.70
CA GLU A 112 9.86 -28.57 26.72
C GLU A 112 10.58 -28.27 25.40
N ARG A 113 11.35 -29.24 24.88
CA ARG A 113 11.93 -29.18 23.54
C ARG A 113 10.84 -28.76 22.55
N ARG A 114 11.06 -27.67 21.82
CA ARG A 114 10.11 -27.15 20.83
C ARG A 114 10.03 -28.11 19.62
N VAL A 115 9.11 -29.07 19.67
CA VAL A 115 8.92 -30.03 18.58
C VAL A 115 8.07 -29.41 17.47
N LEU A 116 8.65 -29.25 16.29
CA LEU A 116 7.91 -28.87 15.08
C LEU A 116 7.12 -30.09 14.55
N ALA A 117 5.91 -30.29 15.07
CA ALA A 117 4.99 -31.33 14.61
C ALA A 117 4.11 -30.82 13.45
N LEU A 118 4.06 -31.58 12.35
CA LEU A 118 3.17 -31.31 11.22
C LEU A 118 1.94 -32.23 11.28
N LYS A 119 0.79 -31.69 10.86
CA LYS A 119 -0.40 -32.49 10.56
C LYS A 119 -0.20 -33.30 9.28
N ASP A 120 -1.00 -34.35 9.05
CA ASP A 120 -0.81 -35.23 7.89
C ASP A 120 -0.97 -34.49 6.56
N TYR A 121 -1.98 -33.61 6.46
CA TYR A 121 -2.15 -32.76 5.27
C TYR A 121 -0.98 -31.79 5.08
N GLN A 122 -0.34 -31.33 6.16
CA GLN A 122 0.83 -30.46 6.07
C GLN A 122 2.05 -31.25 5.60
N LEU A 123 2.24 -32.47 6.12
CA LEU A 123 3.31 -33.38 5.67
C LEU A 123 3.14 -33.71 4.18
N GLU A 124 1.91 -33.94 3.72
CA GLU A 124 1.59 -34.17 2.30
C GLU A 124 2.12 -33.04 1.40
N LEU A 125 1.93 -31.78 1.82
CA LEU A 125 2.39 -30.60 1.08
C LEU A 125 3.93 -30.52 0.94
N THR A 126 4.67 -31.13 1.87
CA THR A 126 6.15 -31.08 1.89
C THR A 126 6.81 -32.12 0.97
N ASN A 127 6.08 -33.16 0.56
CA ASN A 127 6.63 -34.38 -0.04
C ASN A 127 7.52 -34.15 -1.27
N HIS A 128 7.22 -33.13 -2.08
CA HIS A 128 8.03 -32.80 -3.25
C HIS A 128 9.21 -31.90 -2.88
N ALA A 129 8.99 -30.88 -2.06
CA ALA A 129 10.00 -29.90 -1.67
C ALA A 129 11.13 -30.52 -0.81
N VAL A 130 10.81 -31.43 0.12
CA VAL A 130 11.83 -32.11 0.95
C VAL A 130 12.78 -32.99 0.13
N LYS A 131 12.43 -33.31 -1.13
CA LYS A 131 13.32 -34.02 -2.08
C LYS A 131 14.27 -33.07 -2.83
N GLY A 132 14.32 -31.79 -2.48
CA GLY A 132 15.16 -30.80 -3.14
C GLY A 132 14.62 -30.31 -4.48
N LYS A 133 13.31 -30.49 -4.74
CA LYS A 133 12.67 -30.14 -6.01
C LYS A 133 11.90 -28.83 -5.94
N ASN A 134 11.86 -28.09 -7.04
CA ASN A 134 11.18 -26.80 -7.11
C ASN A 134 9.66 -26.99 -7.09
N THR A 135 8.94 -26.25 -6.24
CA THR A 135 7.50 -26.48 -6.03
C THR A 135 6.77 -25.22 -5.59
N ILE A 136 5.52 -25.11 -6.06
CA ILE A 136 4.53 -24.21 -5.48
C ILE A 136 3.66 -25.01 -4.51
N ILE A 137 3.58 -24.55 -3.27
CA ILE A 137 2.70 -25.08 -2.23
C ILE A 137 1.43 -24.23 -2.24
N TYR A 138 0.34 -24.84 -2.69
CA TYR A 138 -0.98 -24.27 -2.66
C TYR A 138 -1.77 -24.84 -1.48
N ALA A 139 -2.19 -23.97 -0.56
CA ALA A 139 -3.08 -24.35 0.53
C ALA A 139 -3.91 -23.15 1.03
N PRO A 140 -5.19 -23.37 1.42
CA PRO A 140 -6.07 -22.31 1.92
C PRO A 140 -5.45 -21.47 3.05
N THR A 141 -5.94 -20.25 3.23
CA THR A 141 -5.47 -19.40 4.34
C THR A 141 -5.87 -20.03 5.68
N GLY A 142 -4.97 -19.99 6.68
CA GLY A 142 -5.17 -20.70 7.95
C GLY A 142 -4.63 -22.14 8.00
N SER A 143 -4.28 -22.75 6.86
CA SER A 143 -3.74 -24.13 6.81
C SER A 143 -2.34 -24.33 7.42
N GLY A 144 -1.64 -23.23 7.77
CA GLY A 144 -0.28 -23.29 8.34
C GLY A 144 0.84 -23.35 7.30
N LYS A 145 0.70 -22.67 6.15
CA LYS A 145 1.75 -22.60 5.10
C LYS A 145 3.14 -22.22 5.61
N THR A 146 3.24 -21.27 6.54
CA THR A 146 4.52 -20.89 7.16
C THR A 146 5.15 -22.06 7.92
N ILE A 147 4.35 -22.86 8.65
CA ILE A 147 4.84 -24.03 9.39
C ILE A 147 5.35 -25.10 8.42
N VAL A 148 4.66 -25.31 7.31
CA VAL A 148 5.11 -26.18 6.20
C VAL A 148 6.45 -25.69 5.65
N ALA A 149 6.61 -24.38 5.42
CA ALA A 149 7.85 -23.79 4.94
C ALA A 149 9.00 -23.97 5.94
N ILE A 150 8.78 -23.69 7.23
CA ILE A 150 9.77 -23.87 8.29
C ILE A 150 10.25 -25.32 8.34
N TYR A 151 9.34 -26.30 8.21
CA TYR A 151 9.73 -27.71 8.17
C TYR A 151 10.60 -28.06 6.97
N ILE A 152 10.28 -27.52 5.78
CA ILE A 152 11.11 -27.74 4.58
C ILE A 152 12.49 -27.11 4.77
N ILE A 153 12.56 -25.90 5.32
CA ILE A 153 13.82 -25.20 5.65
C ILE A 153 14.64 -26.05 6.62
N LEU A 154 14.03 -26.53 7.70
CA LEU A 154 14.70 -27.39 8.69
C LEU A 154 15.27 -28.65 8.03
N LYS A 155 14.46 -29.38 7.25
CA LYS A 155 14.92 -30.61 6.56
C LYS A 155 16.02 -30.34 5.54
N HIS A 156 16.00 -29.19 4.89
CA HIS A 156 17.09 -28.75 4.01
C HIS A 156 18.37 -28.44 4.80
N LEU A 157 18.28 -27.66 5.87
CA LEU A 157 19.42 -27.29 6.72
C LEU A 157 20.06 -28.50 7.42
N GLU A 158 19.29 -29.54 7.75
CA GLU A 158 19.78 -30.81 8.29
C GLU A 158 20.56 -31.63 7.25
N ARG A 159 20.26 -31.46 5.96
CA ARG A 159 20.84 -32.26 4.86
C ARG A 159 21.89 -31.51 4.05
N ARG A 160 21.97 -30.17 4.17
CA ARG A 160 22.85 -29.35 3.35
C ARG A 160 24.31 -29.72 3.58
N ARG A 161 25.07 -29.77 2.50
CA ARG A 161 26.52 -29.98 2.53
C ARG A 161 27.30 -28.66 2.55
N THR A 162 26.67 -27.56 2.14
CA THR A 162 27.27 -26.23 2.06
C THR A 162 26.66 -25.33 3.14
N LYS A 163 27.41 -24.35 3.63
CA LYS A 163 26.91 -23.32 4.56
C LYS A 163 26.11 -22.21 3.88
N LYS A 164 25.65 -22.40 2.64
CA LYS A 164 24.89 -21.38 1.90
C LYS A 164 23.54 -21.12 2.57
N PRO A 165 23.18 -19.86 2.86
CA PRO A 165 21.94 -19.54 3.56
C PRO A 165 20.69 -19.82 2.75
N VAL A 166 19.57 -19.91 3.45
CA VAL A 166 18.22 -19.89 2.91
C VAL A 166 17.70 -18.44 2.93
N ALA A 167 17.15 -17.96 1.83
CA ALA A 167 16.43 -16.69 1.79
C ALA A 167 14.93 -16.93 1.88
N PHE A 168 14.27 -16.25 2.82
CA PHE A 168 12.81 -16.20 2.93
C PHE A 168 12.32 -14.80 2.57
N PHE A 169 11.51 -14.70 1.52
CA PHE A 169 10.98 -13.43 1.05
C PHE A 169 9.54 -13.22 1.46
N ALA A 170 9.26 -12.02 1.97
CA ALA A 170 7.90 -11.52 2.15
C ALA A 170 7.73 -10.14 1.48
N THR A 171 6.50 -9.82 1.07
CA THR A 171 6.23 -8.65 0.21
C THR A 171 6.22 -7.31 0.97
N THR A 172 6.01 -7.33 2.29
CA THR A 172 5.92 -6.13 3.13
C THR A 172 6.83 -6.23 4.36
N ILE A 173 7.22 -5.09 4.93
CA ILE A 173 8.03 -5.02 6.16
C ILE A 173 7.33 -5.70 7.36
N PRO A 174 6.02 -5.47 7.60
CA PRO A 174 5.30 -6.18 8.66
C PRO A 174 5.34 -7.70 8.50
N LEU A 175 5.15 -8.23 7.27
CA LEU A 175 5.30 -9.67 7.05
C LEU A 175 6.73 -10.13 7.34
N VAL A 176 7.77 -9.38 6.94
CA VAL A 176 9.15 -9.77 7.25
C VAL A 176 9.36 -9.90 8.76
N LYS A 177 8.90 -8.93 9.56
CA LYS A 177 8.94 -8.98 11.04
C LYS A 177 8.21 -10.22 11.59
N GLN A 178 7.02 -10.49 11.06
CA GLN A 178 6.19 -11.62 11.48
C GLN A 178 6.84 -12.97 11.15
N GLN A 179 7.26 -13.17 9.90
CA GLN A 179 7.88 -14.42 9.44
C GLN A 179 9.22 -14.63 10.15
N TYR A 180 10.01 -13.57 10.37
CA TYR A 180 11.23 -13.62 11.16
C TYR A 180 10.97 -14.14 12.58
N SER A 181 10.00 -13.57 13.28
CA SER A 181 9.65 -13.99 14.66
C SER A 181 9.26 -15.48 14.69
N ARG A 182 8.44 -15.91 13.74
CA ARG A 182 7.96 -17.31 13.67
C ARG A 182 9.05 -18.29 13.27
N ILE A 183 9.91 -17.95 12.31
CA ILE A 183 11.04 -18.79 11.90
C ILE A 183 12.06 -18.90 13.03
N THR A 184 12.39 -17.78 13.68
CA THR A 184 13.33 -17.71 14.80
C THR A 184 12.86 -18.57 15.96
N TYR A 185 11.56 -18.50 16.31
CA TYR A 185 10.97 -19.32 17.38
C TYR A 185 11.26 -20.83 17.25
N TYR A 186 11.27 -21.38 16.03
CA TYR A 186 11.49 -22.80 15.78
C TYR A 186 12.95 -23.17 15.43
N LEU A 187 13.76 -22.23 14.94
CA LEU A 187 15.10 -22.54 14.41
C LEU A 187 16.27 -22.02 15.26
N GLN A 188 16.04 -21.06 16.16
CA GLN A 188 17.10 -20.34 16.89
C GLN A 188 18.04 -21.24 17.70
N ASP A 189 17.57 -22.39 18.17
CA ASP A 189 18.35 -23.30 19.01
C ASP A 189 19.54 -23.93 18.26
N LYS A 190 19.46 -24.01 16.93
CA LYS A 190 20.48 -24.66 16.08
C LYS A 190 21.00 -23.78 14.95
N TYR A 191 20.25 -22.77 14.55
CA TYR A 191 20.53 -21.98 13.35
C TYR A 191 20.37 -20.49 13.61
N LYS A 192 21.25 -19.70 12.99
CA LYS A 192 21.23 -18.24 13.09
C LYS A 192 20.28 -17.66 12.05
N VAL A 193 19.29 -16.89 12.51
CA VAL A 193 18.28 -16.24 11.67
C VAL A 193 18.53 -14.73 11.66
N LEU A 194 18.60 -14.13 10.47
CA LEU A 194 18.75 -12.68 10.28
C LEU A 194 17.47 -12.07 9.72
N GLN A 195 17.08 -10.92 10.27
CA GLN A 195 16.05 -10.06 9.71
C GLN A 195 16.70 -8.92 8.92
N VAL A 196 16.24 -8.65 7.70
CA VAL A 196 16.71 -7.50 6.91
C VAL A 196 15.54 -6.72 6.35
N THR A 197 15.38 -5.48 6.81
CA THR A 197 14.40 -4.51 6.29
C THR A 197 15.12 -3.26 5.79
N SER A 198 14.39 -2.36 5.12
CA SER A 198 14.94 -1.06 4.70
C SER A 198 15.30 -0.13 5.87
N GLU A 199 14.87 -0.47 7.09
CA GLU A 199 15.15 0.30 8.31
C GLU A 199 16.48 -0.11 8.96
N ASN A 200 17.09 -1.24 8.55
CA ASN A 200 18.31 -1.77 9.16
C ASN A 200 19.56 -1.21 8.45
N ASP A 201 20.52 -0.71 9.24
CA ASP A 201 21.78 -0.09 8.76
C ASP A 201 22.62 -1.03 7.88
N TYR A 202 22.61 -2.33 8.16
CA TYR A 202 23.35 -3.35 7.41
C TYR A 202 22.67 -3.82 6.11
N SER A 203 21.52 -3.26 5.74
CA SER A 203 20.87 -3.58 4.45
C SER A 203 21.77 -3.31 3.24
N MET A 204 22.70 -2.34 3.35
CA MET A 204 23.68 -2.01 2.31
C MET A 204 24.93 -2.90 2.32
N SER A 205 25.22 -3.58 3.43
CA SER A 205 26.40 -4.45 3.61
C SER A 205 26.03 -5.93 3.74
N LEU A 206 24.87 -6.33 3.21
CA LEU A 206 24.34 -7.70 3.30
C LEU A 206 25.38 -8.74 2.85
N ASN A 207 26.12 -8.45 1.77
CA ASN A 207 27.18 -9.30 1.24
C ASN A 207 28.29 -9.62 2.24
N MET A 208 28.59 -8.71 3.18
CA MET A 208 29.63 -8.91 4.20
C MET A 208 29.15 -9.78 5.36
N ILE A 209 27.87 -9.71 5.71
CA ILE A 209 27.31 -10.40 6.89
C ILE A 209 26.63 -11.72 6.56
N LEU A 210 26.29 -11.97 5.29
CA LEU A 210 25.49 -13.12 4.84
C LEU A 210 26.08 -14.47 5.26
N SER A 211 27.41 -14.59 5.25
CA SER A 211 28.14 -15.82 5.60
C SER A 211 27.99 -16.24 7.06
N GLY A 212 27.58 -15.33 7.95
CA GLY A 212 27.38 -15.58 9.37
C GLY A 212 26.02 -16.15 9.76
N TYR A 213 25.09 -16.26 8.81
CA TYR A 213 23.69 -16.66 9.07
C TYR A 213 23.25 -17.84 8.22
N ASP A 214 22.27 -18.60 8.73
CA ASP A 214 21.73 -19.79 8.06
C ASP A 214 20.43 -19.50 7.31
N VAL A 215 19.63 -18.58 7.84
CA VAL A 215 18.37 -18.15 7.26
C VAL A 215 18.31 -16.63 7.30
N VAL A 216 17.91 -16.01 6.19
CA VAL A 216 17.71 -14.56 6.11
C VAL A 216 16.30 -14.27 5.65
N VAL A 217 15.56 -13.50 6.44
CA VAL A 217 14.18 -13.08 6.16
C VAL A 217 14.19 -11.62 5.73
N MET A 218 13.71 -11.34 4.52
CA MET A 218 13.83 -10.01 3.93
C MET A 218 12.74 -9.66 2.91
N THR A 219 12.66 -8.39 2.54
CA THR A 219 11.87 -7.98 1.37
C THR A 219 12.66 -8.27 0.09
N PRO A 220 12.01 -8.70 -1.01
CA PRO A 220 12.71 -9.08 -2.24
C PRO A 220 13.51 -7.95 -2.87
N LYS A 221 13.09 -6.69 -2.66
CA LYS A 221 13.73 -5.53 -3.27
C LYS A 221 15.16 -5.33 -2.78
N ILE A 222 15.46 -5.72 -1.54
CA ILE A 222 16.80 -5.62 -0.95
C ILE A 222 17.76 -6.50 -1.75
N LEU A 223 17.41 -7.77 -1.96
CA LEU A 223 18.26 -8.70 -2.71
C LEU A 223 18.36 -8.33 -4.20
N GLU A 224 17.28 -7.85 -4.80
CA GLU A 224 17.28 -7.36 -6.18
C GLU A 224 18.31 -6.24 -6.39
N ASN A 225 18.46 -5.32 -5.42
CA ASN A 225 19.45 -4.26 -5.49
C ASN A 225 20.88 -4.79 -5.38
N HIS A 226 21.15 -5.79 -4.53
CA HIS A 226 22.46 -6.42 -4.40
C HIS A 226 22.86 -7.20 -5.66
N PHE A 227 21.92 -7.93 -6.27
CA PHE A 227 22.15 -8.64 -7.54
C PHE A 227 22.45 -7.68 -8.70
N ARG A 228 21.77 -6.53 -8.76
CA ARG A 228 22.04 -5.51 -9.79
C ARG A 228 23.41 -4.88 -9.67
N LYS A 229 23.92 -4.72 -8.45
CA LYS A 229 25.27 -4.18 -8.19
C LYS A 229 26.36 -5.25 -8.28
N SER A 230 25.99 -6.50 -8.61
CA SER A 230 26.90 -7.65 -8.62
C SER A 230 27.62 -7.88 -7.28
N TYR A 231 27.01 -7.47 -6.16
CA TYR A 231 27.55 -7.70 -4.81
C TYR A 231 27.23 -9.10 -4.29
N LEU A 232 26.15 -9.69 -4.80
CA LEU A 232 25.71 -11.05 -4.51
C LEU A 232 25.26 -11.72 -5.81
N HIS A 233 25.35 -13.04 -5.84
CA HIS A 233 24.87 -13.89 -6.92
C HIS A 233 23.78 -14.84 -6.43
N ILE A 234 22.93 -15.31 -7.35
CA ILE A 234 21.88 -16.29 -7.03
C ILE A 234 22.45 -17.57 -6.40
N SER A 235 23.68 -17.93 -6.81
CA SER A 235 24.42 -19.10 -6.37
C SER A 235 24.92 -18.99 -4.93
N ASP A 236 24.83 -17.83 -4.28
CA ASP A 236 25.23 -17.66 -2.87
C ASP A 236 24.20 -18.27 -1.90
N PHE A 237 23.00 -18.58 -2.40
CA PHE A 237 21.91 -19.16 -1.62
C PHE A 237 21.71 -20.64 -1.94
N SER A 238 21.14 -21.39 -1.00
CA SER A 238 20.78 -22.80 -1.21
C SER A 238 19.29 -23.03 -1.44
N VAL A 239 18.42 -22.18 -0.88
CA VAL A 239 16.96 -22.21 -1.08
C VAL A 239 16.42 -20.78 -1.10
N LEU A 240 15.47 -20.54 -1.99
CA LEU A 240 14.68 -19.31 -2.06
C LEU A 240 13.21 -19.64 -1.79
N VAL A 241 12.66 -19.10 -0.70
CA VAL A 241 11.26 -19.25 -0.31
C VAL A 241 10.51 -17.95 -0.61
N PHE A 242 9.48 -18.03 -1.44
CA PHE A 242 8.63 -16.91 -1.83
C PHE A 242 7.27 -17.03 -1.13
N ASP A 243 7.03 -16.22 -0.11
CA ASP A 243 5.70 -16.08 0.48
C ASP A 243 4.78 -15.28 -0.44
N GLU A 244 3.49 -15.59 -0.46
CA GLU A 244 2.52 -15.05 -1.43
C GLU A 244 3.04 -15.04 -2.89
N CYS A 245 3.55 -16.19 -3.33
CA CYS A 245 4.28 -16.34 -4.59
C CYS A 245 3.46 -16.05 -5.86
N HIS A 246 2.17 -15.75 -5.73
CA HIS A 246 1.34 -15.27 -6.83
C HIS A 246 1.74 -13.87 -7.31
N HIS A 247 2.55 -13.13 -6.53
CA HIS A 247 3.23 -11.89 -6.94
C HIS A 247 4.42 -12.11 -7.90
N THR A 248 4.74 -13.35 -8.28
CA THR A 248 5.77 -13.60 -9.29
C THR A 248 5.23 -13.38 -10.70
N HIS A 249 4.83 -12.15 -11.02
CA HIS A 249 4.30 -11.76 -12.33
C HIS A 249 4.61 -10.30 -12.66
N LYS A 250 4.55 -9.93 -13.95
CA LYS A 250 4.83 -8.57 -14.45
C LYS A 250 6.20 -8.04 -13.97
N LYS A 251 6.33 -6.75 -13.67
CA LYS A 251 7.59 -6.11 -13.23
C LYS A 251 7.74 -6.09 -11.71
N GLU A 252 7.15 -7.06 -11.01
CA GLU A 252 7.22 -7.14 -9.55
C GLU A 252 8.58 -7.69 -9.09
N PRO A 253 9.07 -7.33 -7.88
CA PRO A 253 10.38 -7.72 -7.40
C PRO A 253 10.66 -9.23 -7.46
N TYR A 254 9.66 -10.08 -7.22
CA TYR A 254 9.81 -11.54 -7.32
C TYR A 254 10.18 -12.00 -8.73
N LEU A 255 9.52 -11.48 -9.78
CA LEU A 255 9.88 -11.87 -11.15
C LEU A 255 11.27 -11.34 -11.54
N ASN A 256 11.66 -10.15 -11.03
CA ASN A 256 12.99 -9.61 -11.25
C ASN A 256 14.07 -10.50 -10.60
N LEU A 257 13.85 -11.03 -9.40
CA LEU A 257 14.76 -12.01 -8.78
C LEU A 257 14.83 -13.30 -9.59
N MET A 258 13.68 -13.80 -10.02
CA MET A 258 13.61 -15.02 -10.83
C MET A 258 14.25 -14.85 -12.21
N SER A 259 14.29 -13.64 -12.79
CA SER A 259 15.00 -13.44 -14.06
C SER A 259 16.52 -13.64 -13.92
N PHE A 260 17.13 -13.24 -12.80
CA PHE A 260 18.53 -13.58 -12.50
C PHE A 260 18.73 -15.10 -12.36
N TYR A 261 17.81 -15.78 -11.68
CA TYR A 261 17.83 -17.24 -11.57
C TYR A 261 17.72 -17.92 -12.94
N LEU A 262 16.79 -17.50 -13.78
CA LEU A 262 16.57 -18.08 -15.11
C LEU A 262 17.76 -17.81 -16.06
N LYS A 263 18.43 -16.65 -15.93
CA LYS A 263 19.68 -16.36 -16.65
C LYS A 263 20.79 -17.35 -16.24
N ALA A 264 20.99 -17.53 -14.94
CA ALA A 264 21.97 -18.49 -14.43
C ALA A 264 21.65 -19.94 -14.85
N LYS A 265 20.36 -20.31 -14.86
CA LYS A 265 19.89 -21.62 -15.35
C LYS A 265 20.19 -21.84 -16.84
N LYS A 266 20.04 -20.81 -17.66
CA LYS A 266 20.35 -20.90 -19.08
C LYS A 266 21.85 -21.03 -19.33
N GLN A 267 22.67 -20.29 -18.57
CA GLN A 267 24.13 -20.39 -18.61
C GLN A 267 24.63 -21.77 -18.17
N SER A 268 24.07 -22.34 -17.08
CA SER A 268 24.45 -23.68 -16.61
C SER A 268 24.11 -24.81 -17.57
N ASN A 269 23.16 -24.59 -18.49
CA ASN A 269 22.80 -25.56 -19.52
C ASN A 269 23.66 -25.42 -20.79
N ALA A 270 24.36 -24.29 -20.96
CA ALA A 270 25.17 -23.98 -22.13
C ALA A 270 26.67 -24.19 -21.90
N GLU A 271 27.16 -24.05 -20.66
CA GLU A 271 28.56 -24.25 -20.29
C GLU A 271 28.78 -25.60 -19.59
N GLU A 272 29.96 -26.20 -19.74
CA GLU A 272 30.35 -27.43 -19.01
C GLU A 272 30.45 -27.20 -17.49
N SER A 273 30.53 -25.94 -17.04
CA SER A 273 30.57 -25.57 -15.63
C SER A 273 29.16 -25.51 -15.02
N LYS A 274 28.84 -26.48 -14.17
CA LYS A 274 27.51 -26.63 -13.57
C LYS A 274 27.30 -25.62 -12.45
N VAL A 275 26.69 -24.47 -12.75
CA VAL A 275 26.32 -23.48 -11.72
C VAL A 275 25.32 -24.10 -10.73
N SER A 276 25.65 -24.07 -9.44
CA SER A 276 24.79 -24.56 -8.37
C SER A 276 23.65 -23.58 -8.10
N LEU A 277 22.45 -23.88 -8.62
CA LEU A 277 21.24 -23.08 -8.39
C LEU A 277 20.57 -23.42 -7.05
N PRO A 278 19.94 -22.43 -6.38
CA PRO A 278 19.13 -22.70 -5.19
C PRO A 278 17.82 -23.41 -5.54
N GLN A 279 17.29 -24.19 -4.60
CA GLN A 279 15.93 -24.72 -4.71
C GLN A 279 14.90 -23.59 -4.58
N ILE A 280 13.81 -23.65 -5.35
CA ILE A 280 12.72 -22.66 -5.32
C ILE A 280 11.46 -23.24 -4.66
N ILE A 281 10.94 -22.51 -3.67
CA ILE A 281 9.69 -22.85 -2.97
C ILE A 281 8.76 -21.64 -3.02
N GLY A 282 7.58 -21.78 -3.61
CA GLY A 282 6.52 -20.77 -3.57
C GLY A 282 5.41 -21.16 -2.61
N LEU A 283 4.90 -20.23 -1.80
CA LEU A 283 3.76 -20.42 -0.92
C LEU A 283 2.61 -19.52 -1.38
N THR A 284 1.39 -20.04 -1.51
CA THR A 284 0.23 -19.18 -1.81
C THR A 284 -1.10 -19.81 -1.41
N ALA A 285 -2.09 -18.98 -1.07
CA ALA A 285 -3.49 -19.38 -0.91
C ALA A 285 -4.33 -19.20 -2.18
N SER A 286 -3.81 -18.49 -3.17
CA SER A 286 -4.55 -18.03 -4.35
C SER A 286 -3.62 -17.81 -5.53
N ILE A 287 -4.06 -18.16 -6.74
CA ILE A 287 -3.32 -17.87 -7.98
C ILE A 287 -4.29 -17.21 -8.94
N SER A 288 -4.02 -15.97 -9.38
CA SER A 288 -4.93 -15.30 -10.31
C SER A 288 -5.00 -16.01 -11.65
N ILE A 289 -6.22 -16.20 -12.14
CA ILE A 289 -6.47 -16.71 -13.49
C ILE A 289 -6.67 -15.56 -14.49
N GLY A 290 -6.39 -14.32 -14.08
CA GLY A 290 -6.44 -13.12 -14.92
C GLY A 290 -7.79 -12.90 -15.60
N LYS A 291 -7.75 -12.62 -16.91
CA LYS A 291 -8.94 -12.40 -17.75
C LYS A 291 -9.50 -13.70 -18.35
N ALA A 292 -9.12 -14.87 -17.83
CA ALA A 292 -9.59 -16.15 -18.34
C ALA A 292 -11.12 -16.19 -18.43
N LYS A 293 -11.63 -16.53 -19.60
CA LYS A 293 -13.05 -16.72 -19.90
C LYS A 293 -13.44 -18.19 -19.93
N ILE A 294 -12.46 -19.08 -20.09
CA ILE A 294 -12.64 -20.53 -20.16
C ILE A 294 -11.62 -21.25 -19.28
N PHE A 295 -11.93 -22.49 -18.89
CA PHE A 295 -11.10 -23.32 -18.03
C PHE A 295 -9.65 -23.50 -18.55
N VAL A 296 -9.48 -23.71 -19.86
CA VAL A 296 -8.14 -23.90 -20.46
C VAL A 296 -7.25 -22.68 -20.28
N GLU A 297 -7.80 -21.47 -20.35
CA GLU A 297 -7.04 -20.23 -20.09
C GLU A 297 -6.65 -20.12 -18.62
N ALA A 298 -7.49 -20.60 -17.69
CA ALA A 298 -7.15 -20.66 -16.27
C ALA A 298 -5.95 -21.58 -16.03
N VAL A 299 -5.93 -22.78 -16.63
CA VAL A 299 -4.79 -23.71 -16.57
C VAL A 299 -3.52 -23.05 -17.10
N LYS A 300 -3.58 -22.40 -18.28
CA LYS A 300 -2.43 -21.68 -18.87
C LYS A 300 -1.90 -20.58 -17.94
N ASN A 301 -2.77 -19.83 -17.29
CA ASN A 301 -2.36 -18.77 -16.37
C ASN A 301 -1.66 -19.30 -15.11
N ILE A 302 -2.09 -20.45 -14.57
CA ILE A 302 -1.42 -21.07 -13.43
C ILE A 302 -0.08 -21.70 -13.85
N LEU A 303 -0.01 -22.35 -15.01
CA LEU A 303 1.25 -22.85 -15.56
C LEU A 303 2.25 -21.72 -15.81
N LYS A 304 1.78 -20.53 -16.19
CA LYS A 304 2.64 -19.34 -16.28
C LYS A 304 3.32 -19.01 -14.95
N VAL A 305 2.61 -19.09 -13.82
CA VAL A 305 3.21 -18.87 -12.50
C VAL A 305 4.21 -19.98 -12.16
N CYS A 306 3.90 -21.24 -12.53
CA CYS A 306 4.86 -22.35 -12.40
C CYS A 306 6.14 -22.08 -13.19
N ALA A 307 6.03 -21.59 -14.42
CA ALA A 307 7.15 -21.23 -15.26
C ALA A 307 7.99 -20.10 -14.68
N ASN A 308 7.34 -19.06 -14.15
CA ASN A 308 8.00 -17.90 -13.55
C ASN A 308 8.82 -18.28 -12.29
N LEU A 309 8.40 -19.29 -11.53
CA LEU A 309 9.08 -19.81 -10.33
C LEU A 309 9.93 -21.05 -10.60
N ASP A 310 10.04 -21.47 -11.85
CA ASP A 310 10.70 -22.72 -12.25
C ASP A 310 10.19 -23.96 -11.47
N ALA A 311 8.90 -23.99 -11.16
CA ALA A 311 8.27 -25.05 -10.39
C ALA A 311 7.96 -26.27 -11.27
N GLU A 312 8.36 -27.45 -10.79
CA GLU A 312 8.08 -28.74 -11.43
C GLU A 312 6.70 -29.30 -11.02
N LYS A 313 6.15 -28.82 -9.89
CA LYS A 313 4.89 -29.30 -9.34
C LYS A 313 4.16 -28.22 -8.54
N VAL A 314 2.82 -28.27 -8.60
CA VAL A 314 1.95 -27.62 -7.62
C VAL A 314 1.51 -28.66 -6.60
N SER A 315 1.99 -28.53 -5.37
CA SER A 315 1.62 -29.39 -4.24
C SER A 315 0.40 -28.80 -3.55
N THR A 316 -0.69 -29.58 -3.51
CA THR A 316 -1.94 -29.27 -2.82
C THR A 316 -2.40 -30.50 -2.06
N VAL A 317 -3.24 -30.32 -1.04
CA VAL A 317 -3.82 -31.44 -0.29
C VAL A 317 -4.79 -32.21 -1.17
N VAL A 318 -4.59 -33.52 -1.29
CA VAL A 318 -5.45 -34.45 -2.02
C VAL A 318 -5.82 -35.63 -1.13
N LYS A 319 -4.84 -36.24 -0.44
CA LYS A 319 -5.06 -37.42 0.39
C LYS A 319 -5.81 -37.07 1.69
N TYR A 320 -5.46 -35.96 2.31
CA TYR A 320 -5.99 -35.58 3.63
C TYR A 320 -6.98 -34.39 3.55
N GLU A 321 -7.80 -34.32 2.49
CA GLU A 321 -8.77 -33.22 2.29
C GLU A 321 -9.81 -33.13 3.43
N ALA A 322 -10.23 -34.26 3.99
CA ALA A 322 -11.17 -34.29 5.12
C ALA A 322 -10.56 -33.67 6.39
N GLN A 323 -9.30 -33.99 6.70
CA GLN A 323 -8.58 -33.41 7.84
C GLN A 323 -8.39 -31.91 7.65
N LEU A 324 -8.00 -31.47 6.44
CA LEU A 324 -7.87 -30.05 6.13
C LEU A 324 -9.20 -29.29 6.33
N LYS A 325 -10.33 -29.85 5.89
CA LYS A 325 -11.66 -29.23 6.06
C LYS A 325 -12.11 -29.17 7.51
N ALA A 326 -11.73 -30.15 8.33
CA ALA A 326 -12.03 -30.13 9.76
C ALA A 326 -11.19 -29.08 10.52
N ASP A 327 -9.96 -28.85 10.07
CA ASP A 327 -9.01 -27.96 10.73
C ASP A 327 -9.08 -26.50 10.25
N VAL A 328 -9.50 -26.27 9.01
CA VAL A 328 -9.60 -24.93 8.41
C VAL A 328 -11.06 -24.58 8.20
N ASN A 329 -11.54 -23.62 8.99
CA ASN A 329 -12.89 -23.10 8.85
C ASN A 329 -13.02 -22.30 7.54
N GLU A 330 -13.97 -22.69 6.71
CA GLU A 330 -14.41 -21.90 5.55
C GLU A 330 -15.64 -21.07 5.98
N PRO A 331 -15.62 -19.73 5.82
CA PRO A 331 -16.73 -18.90 6.25
C PRO A 331 -17.95 -19.09 5.35
N GLU A 332 -19.14 -18.97 5.95
CA GLU A 332 -20.40 -18.93 5.20
C GLU A 332 -20.45 -17.65 4.34
N GLU A 333 -20.79 -17.81 3.06
CA GLU A 333 -20.92 -16.67 2.13
C GLU A 333 -22.38 -16.22 2.01
N GLU A 334 -22.65 -14.94 2.27
CA GLU A 334 -23.95 -14.31 2.03
C GLU A 334 -23.80 -13.15 1.04
N LEU A 335 -24.75 -13.00 0.11
CA LEU A 335 -24.76 -11.89 -0.83
C LEU A 335 -26.11 -11.16 -0.75
N HIS A 336 -26.07 -9.88 -0.41
CA HIS A 336 -27.24 -9.02 -0.27
C HIS A 336 -27.15 -7.84 -1.24
N LEU A 337 -28.26 -7.60 -1.93
CA LEU A 337 -28.39 -6.49 -2.87
C LEU A 337 -28.81 -5.23 -2.09
N LEU A 338 -28.04 -4.16 -2.24
CA LEU A 338 -28.38 -2.84 -1.70
C LEU A 338 -29.44 -2.15 -2.56
N SER A 339 -30.26 -1.30 -1.96
CA SER A 339 -31.26 -0.52 -2.67
C SER A 339 -30.61 0.55 -3.56
N ASP A 340 -31.24 0.80 -4.70
CA ASP A 340 -30.78 1.79 -5.67
C ASP A 340 -31.20 3.20 -5.23
N THR A 341 -30.23 4.04 -4.90
CA THR A 341 -30.47 5.43 -4.50
C THR A 341 -30.28 6.42 -5.65
N SER A 342 -30.10 5.95 -6.89
CA SER A 342 -29.85 6.80 -8.07
C SER A 342 -30.96 7.83 -8.37
N ASN A 343 -32.17 7.61 -7.85
CA ASN A 343 -33.31 8.49 -8.01
C ASN A 343 -33.44 9.57 -6.92
N MET A 344 -32.54 9.62 -5.93
CA MET A 344 -32.56 10.64 -4.89
C MET A 344 -32.33 12.05 -5.49
N ASP A 345 -33.02 13.05 -4.95
CA ASP A 345 -32.92 14.43 -5.41
C ASP A 345 -31.49 14.99 -5.34
N ILE A 346 -30.73 14.59 -4.32
CA ILE A 346 -29.32 14.95 -4.17
C ILE A 346 -28.47 14.43 -5.34
N VAL A 347 -28.72 13.20 -5.79
CA VAL A 347 -28.02 12.63 -6.95
C VAL A 347 -28.37 13.40 -8.22
N LYS A 348 -29.64 13.79 -8.39
CA LYS A 348 -30.07 14.62 -9.52
C LYS A 348 -29.40 15.99 -9.51
N GLU A 349 -29.31 16.65 -8.35
CA GLU A 349 -28.65 17.96 -8.24
C GLU A 349 -27.14 17.86 -8.49
N LEU A 350 -26.46 16.84 -7.94
CA LEU A 350 -25.04 16.62 -8.25
C LEU A 350 -24.81 16.35 -9.74
N LYS A 351 -25.66 15.52 -10.39
CA LYS A 351 -25.59 15.28 -11.84
C LYS A 351 -25.78 16.56 -12.66
N LYS A 352 -26.75 17.40 -12.29
CA LYS A 352 -26.97 18.71 -12.93
C LYS A 352 -25.73 19.60 -12.85
N GLN A 353 -25.03 19.55 -11.73
CA GLN A 353 -23.82 20.36 -11.50
C GLN A 353 -22.63 19.78 -12.27
N MET A 354 -22.52 18.45 -12.34
CA MET A 354 -21.58 17.78 -13.23
C MET A 354 -21.82 18.14 -14.70
N SER A 355 -23.08 18.23 -15.15
CA SER A 355 -23.41 18.64 -16.52
C SER A 355 -23.02 20.09 -16.83
N LYS A 356 -23.19 21.03 -15.88
CA LYS A 356 -22.69 22.41 -16.05
C LYS A 356 -21.17 22.47 -16.15
N LEU A 357 -20.48 21.66 -15.35
CA LEU A 357 -19.02 21.55 -15.39
C LEU A 357 -18.53 20.93 -16.71
N GLU A 358 -19.24 19.93 -17.18
CA GLU A 358 -19.05 19.29 -18.49
C GLU A 358 -19.18 20.28 -19.65
N GLU A 359 -20.20 21.14 -19.68
CA GLU A 359 -20.35 22.19 -20.70
C GLU A 359 -19.17 23.18 -20.68
N ARG A 360 -18.71 23.55 -19.48
CA ARG A 360 -17.54 24.41 -19.33
C ARG A 360 -16.26 23.70 -19.73
N LEU A 361 -16.13 22.40 -19.46
CA LEU A 361 -15.00 21.58 -19.94
C LEU A 361 -14.96 21.61 -21.46
N ASP A 362 -16.11 21.39 -22.10
CA ASP A 362 -16.24 21.42 -23.56
C ASP A 362 -15.80 22.78 -24.12
N TYR A 363 -16.28 23.88 -23.54
CA TYR A 363 -15.87 25.24 -23.92
C TYR A 363 -14.35 25.48 -23.78
N ASN A 364 -13.77 25.17 -22.62
CA ASN A 364 -12.34 25.40 -22.36
C ASN A 364 -11.44 24.50 -23.22
N SER A 365 -11.95 23.37 -23.72
CA SER A 365 -11.18 22.39 -24.50
C SER A 365 -11.16 22.61 -26.01
N LYS A 366 -12.00 23.52 -26.55
CA LYS A 366 -12.15 23.73 -28.01
C LYS A 366 -10.83 24.03 -28.72
N ASP A 367 -10.01 24.87 -28.12
CA ASP A 367 -8.73 25.31 -28.71
C ASP A 367 -7.54 24.44 -28.27
N ILE A 368 -7.81 23.28 -27.66
CA ILE A 368 -6.80 22.34 -27.16
C ILE A 368 -6.94 21.01 -27.91
N GLU A 369 -6.44 21.00 -29.14
CA GLU A 369 -6.55 19.90 -30.11
C GLU A 369 -6.18 18.53 -29.51
N CYS A 370 -5.15 18.47 -28.66
CA CYS A 370 -4.67 17.24 -28.03
C CYS A 370 -5.64 16.60 -27.00
N LEU A 371 -6.66 17.34 -26.55
CA LEU A 371 -7.66 16.85 -25.60
C LEU A 371 -8.99 16.47 -26.25
N GLU A 372 -9.25 16.92 -27.48
CA GLU A 372 -10.56 16.76 -28.13
C GLU A 372 -11.04 15.31 -28.13
N THR A 373 -10.20 14.37 -28.57
CA THR A 373 -10.56 12.94 -28.58
C THR A 373 -10.86 12.39 -27.18
N LEU A 374 -10.10 12.84 -26.16
CA LEU A 374 -10.30 12.39 -24.79
C LEU A 374 -11.60 12.94 -24.19
N VAL A 375 -11.86 14.23 -24.37
CA VAL A 375 -13.10 14.87 -23.91
C VAL A 375 -14.32 14.26 -24.63
N CYS A 376 -14.22 13.99 -25.93
CA CYS A 376 -15.27 13.34 -26.73
C CYS A 376 -15.53 11.87 -26.33
N SER A 377 -14.56 11.20 -25.69
CA SER A 377 -14.70 9.82 -25.18
C SER A 377 -15.36 9.71 -23.80
N ARG A 378 -15.90 10.81 -23.28
CA ARG A 378 -16.61 10.88 -21.99
C ARG A 378 -17.70 9.80 -21.89
N PRO A 379 -17.69 8.99 -20.80
CA PRO A 379 -18.76 8.05 -20.53
C PRO A 379 -20.09 8.76 -20.28
N LYS A 380 -21.19 8.20 -20.80
CA LYS A 380 -22.55 8.78 -20.63
C LYS A 380 -23.06 8.72 -19.19
N ASP A 381 -22.67 7.68 -18.45
CA ASP A 381 -23.08 7.49 -17.07
C ASP A 381 -22.08 8.13 -16.12
N GLN A 382 -22.44 9.31 -15.59
CA GLN A 382 -21.69 10.08 -14.60
C GLN A 382 -21.44 9.30 -13.29
N LEU A 383 -22.21 8.25 -13.01
CA LEU A 383 -22.06 7.42 -11.81
C LEU A 383 -21.09 6.26 -12.01
N SER A 384 -20.72 5.99 -13.25
CA SER A 384 -19.90 4.83 -13.58
C SER A 384 -18.46 4.99 -13.07
N PRO A 385 -17.80 3.92 -12.62
CA PRO A 385 -16.37 3.96 -12.32
C PRO A 385 -15.51 4.39 -13.53
N GLN A 386 -15.99 4.11 -14.75
CA GLN A 386 -15.35 4.54 -16.00
C GLN A 386 -15.34 6.07 -16.11
N TYR A 387 -16.39 6.75 -15.66
CA TYR A 387 -16.45 8.21 -15.66
C TYR A 387 -15.40 8.82 -14.73
N GLY A 388 -15.27 8.32 -13.51
CA GLY A 388 -14.21 8.77 -12.59
C GLY A 388 -12.80 8.54 -13.17
N GLN A 389 -12.58 7.39 -13.82
CA GLN A 389 -11.30 7.13 -14.51
C GLN A 389 -11.06 8.12 -15.67
N TRP A 390 -12.09 8.40 -16.47
CA TRP A 390 -12.02 9.38 -17.55
C TRP A 390 -11.70 10.79 -17.03
N ALA A 391 -12.37 11.25 -15.97
CA ALA A 391 -12.10 12.55 -15.36
C ALA A 391 -10.64 12.65 -14.85
N MET A 392 -10.14 11.59 -14.22
CA MET A 392 -8.73 11.50 -13.81
C MET A 392 -7.77 11.50 -14.99
N ASP A 393 -8.12 10.83 -16.09
CA ASP A 393 -7.32 10.81 -17.31
C ASP A 393 -7.29 12.21 -17.97
N VAL A 394 -8.42 12.93 -18.00
CA VAL A 394 -8.48 14.34 -18.45
C VAL A 394 -7.54 15.18 -17.60
N PHE A 395 -7.68 15.14 -16.28
CA PHE A 395 -6.78 15.85 -15.36
C PHE A 395 -5.30 15.55 -15.67
N THR A 396 -4.98 14.26 -15.80
CA THR A 396 -3.60 13.78 -15.96
C THR A 396 -3.00 14.19 -17.30
N ARG A 397 -3.78 14.16 -18.40
CA ARG A 397 -3.29 14.56 -19.73
C ARG A 397 -3.22 16.07 -19.88
N THR A 398 -4.21 16.82 -19.38
CA THR A 398 -4.15 18.30 -19.38
C THR A 398 -2.92 18.82 -18.64
N ARG A 399 -2.54 18.14 -17.56
CA ARG A 399 -1.32 18.43 -16.82
C ARG A 399 -0.04 18.34 -17.65
N LEU A 400 -0.03 17.64 -18.79
CA LEU A 400 1.13 17.47 -19.67
C LEU A 400 1.23 18.53 -20.77
N ILE A 401 0.26 19.44 -20.83
CA ILE A 401 0.20 20.47 -21.88
C ILE A 401 1.14 21.62 -21.51
N LYS A 402 1.95 22.05 -22.47
CA LYS A 402 2.77 23.26 -22.40
C LYS A 402 1.94 24.44 -22.86
N PRO A 403 1.59 25.40 -21.98
CA PRO A 403 0.81 26.55 -22.41
C PRO A 403 1.58 27.43 -23.38
N SER A 404 0.92 27.86 -24.46
CA SER A 404 1.52 28.77 -25.45
C SER A 404 1.59 30.21 -24.94
N ASP A 405 0.60 30.63 -24.16
CA ASP A 405 0.42 32.01 -23.69
C ASP A 405 -0.37 32.04 -22.35
N PRO A 406 -0.52 33.22 -21.71
CA PRO A 406 -1.26 33.35 -20.45
C PRO A 406 -2.75 32.96 -20.53
N LEU A 407 -3.42 33.19 -21.67
CA LEU A 407 -4.82 32.80 -21.85
C LEU A 407 -4.95 31.28 -21.95
N HIS A 408 -4.06 30.64 -22.71
CA HIS A 408 -3.97 29.19 -22.78
C HIS A 408 -3.62 28.57 -21.42
N THR A 409 -2.82 29.25 -20.59
CA THR A 409 -2.54 28.83 -19.21
C THR A 409 -3.80 28.81 -18.35
N LYS A 410 -4.67 29.81 -18.52
CA LYS A 410 -5.97 29.87 -17.85
C LYS A 410 -6.85 28.68 -18.25
N TYR A 411 -6.99 28.39 -19.56
CA TYR A 411 -7.78 27.25 -20.04
C TYR A 411 -7.28 25.90 -19.51
N VAL A 412 -5.97 25.66 -19.57
CA VAL A 412 -5.35 24.42 -19.04
C VAL A 412 -5.65 24.28 -17.54
N THR A 413 -5.53 25.36 -16.77
CA THR A 413 -5.80 25.36 -15.32
C THR A 413 -7.28 25.12 -15.02
N ASN A 414 -8.18 25.75 -15.78
CA ASN A 414 -9.62 25.56 -15.68
C ASN A 414 -10.01 24.10 -15.95
N ILE A 415 -9.50 23.50 -17.03
CA ILE A 415 -9.77 22.09 -17.37
C ILE A 415 -9.30 21.16 -16.24
N MET A 416 -8.10 21.37 -15.71
CA MET A 416 -7.61 20.58 -14.58
C MET A 416 -8.53 20.72 -13.36
N THR A 417 -8.96 21.93 -13.04
CA THR A 417 -9.88 22.18 -11.92
C THR A 417 -11.22 21.48 -12.15
N ILE A 418 -11.83 21.66 -13.31
CA ILE A 418 -13.10 21.03 -13.68
C ILE A 418 -13.01 19.51 -13.57
N ALA A 419 -11.97 18.90 -14.14
CA ALA A 419 -11.76 17.45 -14.09
C ALA A 419 -11.65 16.92 -12.65
N ASP A 420 -11.00 17.67 -11.75
CA ASP A 420 -10.88 17.31 -10.33
C ASP A 420 -12.21 17.45 -9.57
N TYR A 421 -13.03 18.47 -9.87
CA TYR A 421 -14.39 18.59 -9.35
C TYR A 421 -15.29 17.44 -9.84
N LEU A 422 -15.22 17.08 -11.13
CA LEU A 422 -15.98 15.96 -11.69
C LEU A 422 -15.60 14.64 -11.03
N LEU A 423 -14.31 14.43 -10.75
CA LEU A 423 -13.84 13.27 -9.98
C LEU A 423 -14.38 13.28 -8.54
N ALA A 424 -14.34 14.43 -7.86
CA ALA A 424 -14.87 14.57 -6.51
C ALA A 424 -16.37 14.25 -6.44
N TYR A 425 -17.17 14.77 -7.37
CA TYR A 425 -18.60 14.50 -7.43
C TYR A 425 -18.91 13.04 -7.81
N ASN A 426 -18.16 12.42 -8.72
CA ASN A 426 -18.30 11.00 -9.02
C ASN A 426 -18.07 10.13 -7.77
N ILE A 427 -17.03 10.43 -6.98
CA ILE A 427 -16.76 9.73 -5.70
C ILE A 427 -17.89 9.99 -4.69
N ALA A 428 -18.37 11.23 -4.58
CA ALA A 428 -19.45 11.60 -3.68
C ALA A 428 -20.74 10.82 -3.98
N VAL A 429 -21.10 10.64 -5.25
CA VAL A 429 -22.30 9.85 -5.58
C VAL A 429 -22.11 8.36 -5.27
N GLU A 430 -20.91 7.80 -5.46
CA GLU A 430 -20.62 6.43 -5.01
C GLU A 430 -20.82 6.30 -3.49
N MET A 431 -20.46 7.34 -2.72
CA MET A 431 -20.64 7.37 -1.27
C MET A 431 -22.11 7.53 -0.84
N LEU A 432 -22.94 8.28 -1.58
CA LEU A 432 -24.35 8.52 -1.22
C LEU A 432 -25.21 7.25 -1.13
N ILE A 433 -24.81 6.18 -1.81
CA ILE A 433 -25.50 4.88 -1.70
C ILE A 433 -25.21 4.21 -0.34
N LEU A 434 -24.10 4.58 0.30
CA LEU A 434 -23.43 3.79 1.32
C LEU A 434 -23.34 4.48 2.69
N VAL A 435 -23.35 5.82 2.74
CA VAL A 435 -23.22 6.61 3.97
C VAL A 435 -24.25 7.75 4.01
N HIS A 436 -24.32 8.46 5.13
CA HIS A 436 -25.21 9.61 5.32
C HIS A 436 -24.84 10.80 4.43
N ILE A 437 -25.83 11.63 4.10
CA ILE A 437 -25.62 12.81 3.24
C ILE A 437 -24.61 13.77 3.89
N LYS A 438 -24.70 13.99 5.20
CA LYS A 438 -23.77 14.86 5.94
C LYS A 438 -22.30 14.46 5.75
N ASP A 439 -22.02 13.16 5.70
CA ASP A 439 -20.67 12.62 5.54
C ASP A 439 -20.14 12.86 4.13
N VAL A 440 -21.01 12.75 3.12
CA VAL A 440 -20.68 13.08 1.73
C VAL A 440 -20.41 14.57 1.57
N LEU A 441 -21.22 15.44 2.19
CA LEU A 441 -21.00 16.89 2.16
C LEU A 441 -19.70 17.27 2.87
N GLN A 442 -19.38 16.62 3.98
CA GLN A 442 -18.10 16.82 4.68
C GLN A 442 -16.92 16.35 3.83
N PHE A 443 -17.03 15.20 3.17
CA PHE A 443 -16.02 14.72 2.22
C PHE A 443 -15.78 15.74 1.11
N LEU A 444 -16.85 16.23 0.46
CA LEU A 444 -16.73 17.24 -0.60
C LEU A 444 -16.11 18.54 -0.08
N ALA A 445 -16.51 19.00 1.12
CA ALA A 445 -15.93 20.19 1.75
C ALA A 445 -14.43 20.03 2.01
N ASN A 446 -14.00 18.86 2.50
CA ASN A 446 -12.60 18.56 2.75
C ASN A 446 -11.81 18.41 1.43
N TYR A 447 -12.39 17.77 0.41
CA TYR A 447 -11.74 17.52 -0.87
C TYR A 447 -11.57 18.81 -1.69
N LEU A 448 -12.64 19.61 -1.77
CA LEU A 448 -12.71 20.84 -2.56
C LEU A 448 -12.25 22.07 -1.78
N GLY A 449 -12.08 21.99 -0.46
CA GLY A 449 -11.64 23.09 0.40
C GLY A 449 -10.31 23.72 -0.01
N LYS A 450 -9.48 23.00 -0.78
CA LYS A 450 -8.25 23.54 -1.41
C LYS A 450 -8.51 24.69 -2.39
N TYR A 451 -9.76 24.85 -2.86
CA TYR A 451 -10.20 25.92 -3.75
C TYR A 451 -10.88 27.09 -3.01
N ARG A 452 -10.98 27.06 -1.66
CA ARG A 452 -11.65 28.05 -0.79
C ARG A 452 -10.95 29.43 -0.70
N LYS A 453 -10.35 29.97 -1.76
CA LYS A 453 -9.50 31.19 -1.65
C LYS A 453 -10.27 32.45 -1.23
N SER A 454 -9.53 33.46 -0.74
CA SER A 454 -10.08 34.74 -0.26
C SER A 454 -10.90 35.47 -1.32
N LYS A 455 -11.92 36.21 -0.88
CA LYS A 455 -12.94 36.90 -1.70
C LYS A 455 -12.38 37.87 -2.77
N ASP A 456 -11.09 38.21 -2.72
CA ASP A 456 -10.48 39.26 -3.55
C ASP A 456 -10.00 38.78 -4.94
N SER A 457 -10.15 37.49 -5.29
CA SER A 457 -9.62 36.92 -6.54
C SER A 457 -10.75 36.33 -7.41
N ALA A 458 -11.51 37.16 -8.12
CA ALA A 458 -12.56 36.74 -9.07
C ALA A 458 -12.05 35.79 -10.18
N THR A 459 -11.95 34.52 -9.86
CA THR A 459 -11.42 33.45 -10.73
C THR A 459 -12.48 32.34 -10.84
N GLU A 460 -12.49 31.61 -11.95
CA GLU A 460 -13.48 30.54 -12.18
C GLU A 460 -13.48 29.46 -11.08
N GLU A 461 -12.31 29.22 -10.45
CA GLU A 461 -12.18 28.34 -9.29
C GLU A 461 -13.13 28.71 -8.14
N ILE A 462 -13.33 30.02 -7.89
CA ILE A 462 -14.24 30.51 -6.85
C ILE A 462 -15.70 30.25 -7.25
N ILE A 463 -16.05 30.46 -8.52
CA ILE A 463 -17.41 30.23 -9.02
C ILE A 463 -17.80 28.75 -8.83
N TYR A 464 -16.88 27.83 -9.10
CA TYR A 464 -17.12 26.39 -8.87
C TYR A 464 -17.29 26.07 -7.38
N TYR A 465 -16.48 26.70 -6.53
CA TYR A 465 -16.56 26.50 -5.08
C TYR A 465 -17.83 27.11 -4.47
N GLU A 466 -18.25 28.29 -4.90
CA GLU A 466 -19.53 28.91 -4.51
C GLU A 466 -20.72 28.08 -4.97
N SER A 467 -20.66 27.51 -6.18
CA SER A 467 -21.67 26.58 -6.66
C SER A 467 -21.77 25.34 -5.76
N PHE A 468 -20.62 24.82 -5.30
CA PHE A 468 -20.59 23.76 -4.30
C PHE A 468 -21.20 24.19 -2.95
N LEU A 469 -20.89 25.39 -2.45
CA LEU A 469 -21.46 25.90 -1.20
C LEU A 469 -23.00 26.02 -1.28
N ASN A 470 -23.54 26.43 -2.42
CA ASN A 470 -24.99 26.48 -2.63
C ASN A 470 -25.62 25.08 -2.56
N ILE A 471 -24.98 24.08 -3.18
CA ILE A 471 -25.42 22.67 -3.08
C ILE A 471 -25.37 22.20 -1.63
N LYS A 472 -24.28 22.52 -0.92
CA LYS A 472 -24.12 22.17 0.49
C LYS A 472 -25.25 22.74 1.34
N GLN A 473 -25.55 24.04 1.21
CA GLN A 473 -26.65 24.69 1.94
C GLN A 473 -28.02 24.08 1.62
N LEU A 474 -28.28 23.74 0.36
CA LEU A 474 -29.54 23.11 -0.05
C LEU A 474 -29.74 21.71 0.55
N LEU A 475 -28.66 21.05 0.93
CA LEU A 475 -28.66 19.65 1.35
C LEU A 475 -28.41 19.48 2.85
N GLU A 476 -27.78 20.45 3.52
CA GLU A 476 -27.51 20.43 4.97
C GLU A 476 -28.78 20.33 5.82
N HIS A 477 -29.92 20.79 5.31
CA HIS A 477 -31.20 20.79 6.02
C HIS A 477 -32.17 19.68 5.59
N LYS A 478 -31.80 18.84 4.61
CA LYS A 478 -32.63 17.66 4.29
C LYS A 478 -32.43 16.62 5.38
N GLU A 479 -33.51 16.18 6.02
CA GLU A 479 -33.46 15.08 6.99
C GLU A 479 -32.81 13.86 6.33
N ASP A 480 -31.70 13.39 6.91
CA ASP A 480 -31.16 12.05 6.67
C ASP A 480 -32.16 11.06 7.32
N SER A 481 -33.26 10.75 6.64
CA SER A 481 -33.99 9.51 6.95
C SER A 481 -32.96 8.38 6.89
N GLU A 482 -32.81 7.59 7.97
CA GLU A 482 -31.77 6.55 8.04
C GLU A 482 -31.69 5.78 6.72
N SER A 483 -30.54 5.88 6.05
CA SER A 483 -30.33 5.21 4.76
C SER A 483 -30.65 3.73 4.92
N GLN A 484 -31.60 3.22 4.12
CA GLN A 484 -31.98 1.80 4.13
C GLN A 484 -30.76 0.88 4.06
N ASN A 485 -29.74 1.28 3.31
CA ASN A 485 -28.49 0.53 3.16
C ASN A 485 -27.62 0.54 4.43
N LEU A 486 -27.60 1.65 5.18
CA LEU A 486 -26.95 1.70 6.50
C LEU A 486 -27.70 0.85 7.53
N ASN A 487 -29.03 0.78 7.44
CA ASN A 487 -29.81 -0.08 8.32
C ASN A 487 -29.56 -1.57 8.06
N ILE A 488 -29.38 -1.97 6.79
CA ILE A 488 -28.92 -3.32 6.45
C ILE A 488 -27.52 -3.59 7.05
N LEU A 489 -26.59 -2.63 6.94
CA LEU A 489 -25.27 -2.76 7.55
C LEU A 489 -25.37 -2.88 9.09
N LYS A 490 -26.20 -2.05 9.72
CA LYS A 490 -26.45 -2.06 11.17
C LYS A 490 -26.99 -3.42 11.61
N GLU A 491 -28.03 -3.92 10.95
CA GLU A 491 -28.62 -5.24 11.21
C GLU A 491 -27.55 -6.35 11.15
N LYS A 492 -26.75 -6.39 10.08
CA LYS A 492 -25.71 -7.43 9.94
C LYS A 492 -24.60 -7.31 10.97
N LEU A 493 -24.23 -6.10 11.39
CA LEU A 493 -23.27 -5.90 12.49
C LEU A 493 -23.86 -6.32 13.84
N MET A 494 -25.14 -6.02 14.09
CA MET A 494 -25.84 -6.43 15.31
C MET A 494 -25.91 -7.94 15.43
N GLU A 495 -26.45 -8.61 14.41
CA GLU A 495 -26.65 -10.07 14.37
C GLU A 495 -25.36 -10.87 14.54
N ASN A 496 -24.25 -10.39 13.97
CA ASN A 496 -23.03 -11.17 13.84
C ASN A 496 -21.91 -10.76 14.80
N LEU A 497 -22.02 -9.60 15.46
CA LEU A 497 -21.01 -9.14 16.43
C LEU A 497 -21.61 -8.71 17.76
N VAL A 498 -22.61 -7.82 17.78
CA VAL A 498 -23.12 -7.23 19.03
C VAL A 498 -23.92 -8.26 19.83
N LEU A 499 -24.83 -8.99 19.17
CA LEU A 499 -25.67 -10.03 19.78
C LEU A 499 -24.92 -11.37 19.96
N LYS A 500 -23.67 -11.45 19.50
CA LYS A 500 -22.77 -12.59 19.69
C LYS A 500 -21.88 -12.37 20.92
N ASP A 501 -20.97 -13.31 21.17
CA ASP A 501 -20.03 -13.21 22.29
C ASP A 501 -19.16 -11.94 22.22
N SER A 502 -18.65 -11.52 23.38
CA SER A 502 -17.76 -10.35 23.50
C SER A 502 -16.40 -10.53 22.78
N THR A 503 -16.05 -11.78 22.45
CA THR A 503 -14.85 -12.16 21.69
C THR A 503 -15.02 -12.01 20.17
N SER A 504 -16.26 -11.86 19.69
CA SER A 504 -16.55 -11.71 18.27
C SER A 504 -16.04 -10.37 17.78
N CYS A 505 -15.24 -10.43 16.71
CA CYS A 505 -14.67 -9.28 16.05
C CYS A 505 -14.88 -9.38 14.54
N GLY A 506 -14.85 -8.24 13.86
CA GLY A 506 -15.15 -8.18 12.44
C GLY A 506 -14.35 -7.14 11.67
N ILE A 507 -14.40 -7.24 10.34
CA ILE A 507 -13.78 -6.29 9.42
C ILE A 507 -14.81 -5.87 8.36
N VAL A 508 -15.01 -4.57 8.21
CA VAL A 508 -15.81 -3.98 7.13
C VAL A 508 -14.86 -3.40 6.09
N PHE A 509 -14.83 -3.98 4.89
CA PHE A 509 -14.05 -3.51 3.77
C PHE A 509 -14.81 -2.47 2.95
N VAL A 510 -14.21 -1.30 2.80
CA VAL A 510 -14.71 -0.19 1.95
C VAL A 510 -13.67 0.24 0.92
N ARG A 511 -14.12 1.02 -0.07
CA ARG A 511 -13.25 1.46 -1.17
C ARG A 511 -12.31 2.60 -0.78
N THR A 512 -12.83 3.62 -0.08
CA THR A 512 -12.12 4.89 0.12
C THR A 512 -11.82 5.14 1.58
N ARG A 513 -10.82 5.99 1.85
CA ARG A 513 -10.46 6.40 3.21
C ARG A 513 -11.50 7.31 3.84
N ALA A 514 -12.09 8.19 3.05
CA ALA A 514 -13.22 9.01 3.49
C ALA A 514 -14.35 8.13 4.04
N MET A 515 -14.69 7.04 3.35
CA MET A 515 -15.68 6.07 3.86
C MET A 515 -15.24 5.39 5.15
N THR A 516 -13.94 5.05 5.32
CA THR A 516 -13.47 4.47 6.59
C THR A 516 -13.68 5.43 7.75
N GLU A 517 -13.43 6.73 7.56
CA GLU A 517 -13.62 7.76 8.58
C GLU A 517 -15.11 7.94 8.89
N SER A 518 -15.95 8.13 7.85
CA SER A 518 -17.40 8.32 7.98
C SER A 518 -18.09 7.15 8.67
N LEU A 519 -17.84 5.91 8.23
CA LEU A 519 -18.46 4.72 8.84
C LEU A 519 -17.95 4.48 10.26
N THR A 520 -16.66 4.71 10.53
CA THR A 520 -16.14 4.58 11.90
C THR A 520 -16.82 5.57 12.84
N SER A 521 -16.99 6.81 12.39
CA SER A 521 -17.70 7.85 13.14
C SER A 521 -19.16 7.46 13.38
N TRP A 522 -19.88 7.05 12.34
CA TRP A 522 -21.28 6.61 12.43
C TRP A 522 -21.46 5.41 13.36
N ILE A 523 -20.62 4.37 13.24
CA ILE A 523 -20.70 3.16 14.08
C ILE A 523 -20.50 3.52 15.55
N ASN A 524 -19.53 4.37 15.87
CA ASN A 524 -19.24 4.75 17.25
C ASN A 524 -20.28 5.71 17.84
N GLN A 525 -20.97 6.49 17.01
CA GLN A 525 -22.08 7.37 17.43
C GLN A 525 -23.42 6.63 17.51
N CYS A 526 -23.56 5.50 16.83
CA CYS A 526 -24.74 4.66 16.90
C CYS A 526 -24.75 3.90 18.23
N GLY A 527 -25.67 4.24 19.14
CA GLY A 527 -25.74 3.64 20.49
C GLY A 527 -25.65 2.12 20.48
N ASP A 528 -26.41 1.47 19.59
CA ASP A 528 -26.46 0.00 19.46
C ASP A 528 -25.12 -0.61 18.99
N LEU A 529 -24.34 0.10 18.19
CA LEU A 529 -23.08 -0.38 17.62
C LEU A 529 -21.83 0.12 18.37
N SER A 530 -21.97 1.13 19.23
CA SER A 530 -20.88 1.71 20.02
C SER A 530 -20.05 0.68 20.82
N PRO A 531 -20.60 -0.46 21.32
CA PRO A 531 -19.79 -1.48 21.99
C PRO A 531 -18.71 -2.13 21.10
N LEU A 532 -18.84 -2.01 19.76
CA LEU A 532 -17.86 -2.54 18.82
C LEU A 532 -16.54 -1.76 18.82
N ARG A 533 -16.54 -0.52 19.32
CA ARG A 533 -15.34 0.35 19.41
C ARG A 533 -14.57 0.36 18.08
N ALA A 534 -15.26 0.78 17.02
CA ALA A 534 -14.75 0.69 15.66
C ALA A 534 -13.52 1.59 15.45
N ARG A 535 -12.56 1.12 14.64
CA ARG A 535 -11.40 1.91 14.20
C ARG A 535 -11.20 1.82 12.68
N ALA A 536 -10.87 2.97 12.09
CA ALA A 536 -10.48 3.04 10.69
C ALA A 536 -9.09 2.42 10.50
N PHE A 537 -8.92 1.62 9.45
CA PHE A 537 -7.65 0.96 9.14
C PHE A 537 -7.25 1.18 7.67
N ILE A 538 -6.34 2.13 7.44
CA ILE A 538 -5.94 2.62 6.12
C ILE A 538 -4.42 2.53 5.91
N GLY A 539 -3.97 2.69 4.66
CA GLY A 539 -2.57 2.55 4.29
C GLY A 539 -1.70 3.75 4.66
N THR A 540 -0.38 3.56 4.62
CA THR A 540 0.63 4.54 5.04
C THR A 540 0.77 5.76 4.13
N ALA A 541 0.42 5.63 2.84
CA ALA A 541 0.55 6.73 1.89
C ALA A 541 -0.28 7.95 2.34
N SER A 542 0.29 9.14 2.43
CA SER A 542 -0.48 10.37 2.67
C SER A 542 -1.04 10.92 1.35
N MET A 543 -2.33 11.29 1.30
CA MET A 543 -2.90 12.05 0.19
C MET A 543 -3.11 13.52 0.60
N LEU A 544 -3.36 14.41 -0.37
CA LEU A 544 -3.84 15.77 -0.08
C LEU A 544 -5.07 15.66 0.84
N ASN A 545 -4.99 16.30 2.02
CA ASN A 545 -6.02 16.38 3.07
C ASN A 545 -6.34 15.09 3.86
N HIS A 546 -5.73 13.94 3.56
CA HIS A 546 -5.87 12.72 4.38
C HIS A 546 -4.52 12.09 4.72
N ARG A 547 -4.17 12.13 6.02
CA ARG A 547 -3.00 11.44 6.58
C ARG A 547 -3.25 9.92 6.51
N GLY A 548 -2.26 9.16 6.04
CA GLY A 548 -2.28 7.70 6.17
C GLY A 548 -1.83 7.27 7.56
N LEU A 549 -2.17 6.05 7.99
CA LEU A 549 -1.65 5.52 9.26
C LEU A 549 -0.17 5.20 9.11
N SER A 550 0.67 5.64 10.02
CA SER A 550 2.05 5.18 10.15
C SER A 550 2.08 3.67 10.45
N GLN A 551 3.23 3.04 10.23
CA GLN A 551 3.37 1.61 10.50
C GLN A 551 3.17 1.29 12.00
N SER A 552 3.67 2.14 12.90
CA SER A 552 3.45 1.99 14.34
C SER A 552 1.97 2.12 14.72
N GLU A 553 1.24 3.07 14.13
CA GLU A 553 -0.21 3.22 14.36
C GLU A 553 -0.99 1.98 13.85
N GLN A 554 -0.58 1.39 12.72
CA GLN A 554 -1.18 0.14 12.23
C GLN A 554 -0.90 -1.03 13.18
N GLU A 555 0.33 -1.17 13.66
CA GLU A 555 0.73 -2.22 14.60
C GLU A 555 -0.05 -2.09 15.93
N GLU A 556 -0.20 -0.88 16.46
CA GLU A 556 -1.01 -0.60 17.66
C GLU A 556 -2.48 -0.98 17.45
N ILE A 557 -3.12 -0.56 16.35
CA ILE A 557 -4.53 -0.91 16.09
C ILE A 557 -4.71 -2.43 15.95
N ILE A 558 -3.75 -3.14 15.35
CA ILE A 558 -3.79 -4.60 15.26
C ILE A 558 -3.69 -5.24 16.64
N GLN A 559 -2.86 -4.72 17.54
CA GLN A 559 -2.76 -5.21 18.93
C GLN A 559 -4.05 -4.95 19.72
N LEU A 560 -4.64 -3.76 19.57
CA LEU A 560 -5.94 -3.44 20.17
C LEU A 560 -7.06 -4.33 19.63
N PHE A 561 -7.00 -4.68 18.33
CA PHE A 561 -7.93 -5.62 17.73
C PHE A 561 -7.74 -7.05 18.26
N GLY A 562 -6.49 -7.51 18.40
CA GLY A 562 -6.16 -8.83 18.93
C GLY A 562 -6.50 -9.02 20.41
N SER A 563 -6.39 -7.95 21.20
CA SER A 563 -6.81 -7.95 22.62
C SER A 563 -8.32 -7.78 22.82
N GLY A 564 -9.08 -7.56 21.74
CA GLY A 564 -10.52 -7.32 21.81
C GLY A 564 -10.90 -5.92 22.32
N GLN A 565 -9.93 -5.00 22.49
CA GLN A 565 -10.22 -3.59 22.81
C GLN A 565 -10.88 -2.85 21.64
N VAL A 566 -10.57 -3.26 20.42
CA VAL A 566 -11.25 -2.87 19.18
C VAL A 566 -11.92 -4.12 18.63
N ARG A 567 -13.25 -4.15 18.48
CA ARG A 567 -13.96 -5.32 17.95
C ARG A 567 -14.30 -5.18 16.47
N LEU A 568 -14.22 -3.98 15.90
CA LEU A 568 -14.52 -3.75 14.48
C LEU A 568 -13.43 -2.91 13.81
N LEU A 569 -12.89 -3.41 12.71
CA LEU A 569 -12.04 -2.61 11.81
C LEU A 569 -12.85 -2.18 10.59
N VAL A 570 -12.81 -0.90 10.24
CA VAL A 570 -13.30 -0.39 8.96
C VAL A 570 -12.09 -0.12 8.07
N ALA A 571 -11.85 -0.99 7.10
CA ALA A 571 -10.59 -1.05 6.38
C ALA A 571 -10.73 -0.81 4.88
N THR A 572 -9.68 -0.27 4.26
CA THR A 572 -9.53 -0.33 2.79
C THR A 572 -8.81 -1.62 2.38
N SER A 573 -8.33 -1.71 1.14
CA SER A 573 -7.58 -2.87 0.61
C SER A 573 -6.25 -3.16 1.33
N VAL A 574 -5.91 -2.41 2.37
CA VAL A 574 -4.68 -2.60 3.17
C VAL A 574 -4.73 -3.90 3.94
N CYS A 575 -5.92 -4.36 4.32
CA CYS A 575 -6.13 -5.65 4.98
C CYS A 575 -6.24 -6.83 3.99
N ASP A 576 -6.16 -6.60 2.68
CA ASP A 576 -6.29 -7.68 1.68
C ASP A 576 -5.15 -8.67 1.86
N GLU A 577 -3.92 -8.18 1.93
CA GLU A 577 -2.70 -8.98 2.01
C GLU A 577 -1.66 -8.31 2.91
N GLY A 578 -0.61 -9.04 3.31
CA GLY A 578 0.57 -8.38 3.85
C GLY A 578 0.53 -7.98 5.34
N LEU A 579 -0.58 -8.26 6.03
CA LEU A 579 -0.75 -8.01 7.46
C LEU A 579 -1.33 -9.24 8.15
N ASP A 580 -0.77 -9.56 9.32
CA ASP A 580 -1.31 -10.57 10.22
C ASP A 580 -2.41 -9.94 11.05
N ILE A 581 -3.65 -10.16 10.62
CA ILE A 581 -4.81 -9.70 11.33
C ILE A 581 -5.37 -10.92 12.07
N PRO A 582 -5.61 -10.82 13.39
CA PRO A 582 -6.30 -11.84 14.17
C PRO A 582 -7.52 -12.39 13.42
N ALA A 583 -7.75 -13.70 13.53
CA ALA A 583 -8.91 -14.33 12.91
C ALA A 583 -10.19 -13.69 13.45
N CYS A 584 -11.08 -13.29 12.55
CA CYS A 584 -12.35 -12.67 12.90
C CYS A 584 -13.53 -13.62 12.66
N SER A 585 -14.70 -13.33 13.25
CA SER A 585 -15.96 -14.05 13.00
C SER A 585 -16.75 -13.44 11.86
N LEU A 586 -16.50 -12.17 11.49
CA LEU A 586 -17.23 -11.50 10.42
C LEU A 586 -16.32 -10.73 9.46
N VAL A 587 -16.57 -10.88 8.17
CA VAL A 587 -16.06 -10.00 7.12
C VAL A 587 -17.26 -9.45 6.35
N ILE A 588 -17.39 -8.12 6.28
CA ILE A 588 -18.36 -7.46 5.40
C ILE A 588 -17.59 -6.80 4.26
N ILE A 589 -17.95 -7.12 3.02
CA ILE A 589 -17.49 -6.39 1.84
C ILE A 589 -18.57 -5.37 1.48
N TYR A 590 -18.34 -4.10 1.77
CA TYR A 590 -19.33 -3.03 1.58
C TYR A 590 -19.14 -2.33 0.23
N ASN A 591 -19.87 -2.81 -0.78
CA ASN A 591 -19.92 -2.39 -2.18
C ASN A 591 -18.56 -2.31 -2.91
N HIS A 592 -17.49 -2.89 -2.35
CA HIS A 592 -16.14 -2.83 -2.90
C HIS A 592 -15.61 -4.22 -3.32
N VAL A 593 -16.08 -4.72 -4.45
CA VAL A 593 -15.68 -6.04 -4.97
C VAL A 593 -14.39 -5.94 -5.80
N GLY A 594 -13.35 -6.64 -5.36
CA GLY A 594 -12.08 -6.76 -6.07
C GLY A 594 -12.09 -7.85 -7.15
N ASN A 595 -10.97 -8.54 -7.33
CA ASN A 595 -10.86 -9.70 -8.22
C ASN A 595 -11.07 -11.01 -7.42
N GLU A 596 -10.94 -12.16 -8.09
CA GLU A 596 -11.12 -13.46 -7.46
C GLU A 596 -10.10 -13.76 -6.34
N VAL A 597 -8.90 -13.18 -6.44
CA VAL A 597 -7.81 -13.35 -5.45
C VAL A 597 -8.10 -12.53 -4.20
N THR A 598 -8.36 -11.23 -4.35
CA THR A 598 -8.66 -10.36 -3.21
C THR A 598 -9.95 -10.77 -2.51
N SER A 599 -10.97 -11.20 -3.25
CA SER A 599 -12.19 -11.77 -2.67
C SER A 599 -11.88 -13.00 -1.80
N LEU A 600 -11.01 -13.92 -2.26
CA LEU A 600 -10.63 -15.10 -1.48
C LEU A 600 -9.79 -14.74 -0.23
N GLN A 601 -8.89 -13.77 -0.34
CA GLN A 601 -8.05 -13.34 0.78
C GLN A 601 -8.86 -12.63 1.88
N ARG A 602 -9.79 -11.75 1.50
CA ARG A 602 -10.73 -11.11 2.42
C ARG A 602 -11.59 -12.13 3.14
N LYS A 603 -12.15 -13.10 2.40
CA LYS A 603 -12.88 -14.24 2.97
C LYS A 603 -12.04 -15.00 3.97
N GLY A 604 -10.79 -15.24 3.61
CA GLY A 604 -9.79 -15.81 4.48
C GLY A 604 -9.46 -14.97 5.71
N ARG A 605 -10.13 -13.87 6.06
CA ARG A 605 -9.99 -13.22 7.38
C ARG A 605 -11.02 -13.74 8.38
N ALA A 606 -12.21 -14.14 7.92
CA ALA A 606 -13.28 -14.74 8.74
C ALA A 606 -13.01 -16.22 9.03
N ARG A 607 -11.98 -16.54 9.81
CA ARG A 607 -11.55 -17.93 10.09
C ARG A 607 -12.03 -18.50 11.43
N GLN A 608 -12.68 -17.69 12.28
CA GLN A 608 -13.27 -18.23 13.50
C GLN A 608 -14.36 -19.25 13.16
N LYS A 609 -14.64 -20.17 14.09
CA LYS A 609 -15.66 -21.21 13.88
C LYS A 609 -17.04 -20.54 13.73
N GLY A 610 -17.77 -20.89 12.66
CA GLY A 610 -19.02 -20.22 12.32
C GLY A 610 -18.84 -18.81 11.73
N GLY A 611 -17.63 -18.50 11.24
CA GLY A 611 -17.33 -17.21 10.63
C GLY A 611 -18.16 -16.97 9.36
N LYS A 612 -18.46 -15.71 9.06
CA LYS A 612 -19.24 -15.30 7.89
C LYS A 612 -18.52 -14.27 7.04
N CYS A 613 -18.72 -14.36 5.73
CA CYS A 613 -18.34 -13.34 4.77
C CYS A 613 -19.59 -12.83 4.03
N ILE A 614 -19.98 -11.59 4.33
CA ILE A 614 -21.19 -10.97 3.81
C ILE A 614 -20.81 -9.93 2.76
N LEU A 615 -21.35 -10.05 1.54
CA LEU A 615 -21.29 -9.00 0.53
C LEU A 615 -22.56 -8.16 0.59
N LEU A 616 -22.40 -6.87 0.85
CA LEU A 616 -23.46 -5.87 0.72
C LEU A 616 -23.13 -5.02 -0.50
N ALA A 617 -23.85 -5.19 -1.61
CA ALA A 617 -23.42 -4.60 -2.88
C ALA A 617 -24.57 -4.08 -3.74
N THR A 618 -24.27 -3.05 -4.53
CA THR A 618 -25.12 -2.65 -5.67
C THR A 618 -25.12 -3.75 -6.73
N LYS A 619 -26.10 -3.70 -7.66
CA LYS A 619 -26.25 -4.69 -8.74
C LYS A 619 -24.97 -4.92 -9.55
N ALA A 620 -24.20 -3.86 -9.84
CA ALA A 620 -22.95 -3.96 -10.59
C ALA A 620 -21.89 -4.76 -9.82
N SER A 621 -21.67 -4.42 -8.54
CA SER A 621 -20.72 -5.10 -7.66
C SER A 621 -21.15 -6.53 -7.35
N TYR A 622 -22.46 -6.77 -7.16
CA TYR A 622 -23.04 -8.10 -6.96
C TYR A 622 -22.73 -9.03 -8.14
N ASN A 623 -23.02 -8.59 -9.37
CA ASN A 623 -22.74 -9.36 -10.58
C ASN A 623 -21.24 -9.66 -10.75
N LYS A 624 -20.38 -8.71 -10.36
CA LYS A 624 -18.93 -8.91 -10.37
C LYS A 624 -18.49 -10.02 -9.41
N GLU A 625 -19.07 -10.11 -8.21
CA GLU A 625 -18.74 -11.20 -7.28
C GLU A 625 -19.24 -12.55 -7.78
N LEU A 626 -20.40 -12.65 -8.44
CA LEU A 626 -20.83 -13.89 -9.07
C LEU A 626 -19.83 -14.40 -10.13
N VAL A 627 -19.23 -13.49 -10.90
CA VAL A 627 -18.15 -13.82 -11.83
C VAL A 627 -16.91 -14.30 -11.07
N ASN A 628 -16.53 -13.61 -9.98
CA ASN A 628 -15.40 -14.02 -9.15
C ASN A 628 -15.62 -15.42 -8.54
N GLN A 629 -16.83 -15.76 -8.07
CA GLN A 629 -17.17 -17.10 -7.56
C GLN A 629 -16.92 -18.19 -8.62
N LYS A 630 -17.35 -17.96 -9.87
CA LYS A 630 -17.08 -18.88 -10.99
C LYS A 630 -15.59 -19.02 -11.26
N LYS A 631 -14.85 -17.91 -11.26
CA LYS A 631 -13.39 -17.90 -11.46
C LYS A 631 -12.65 -18.67 -10.35
N ARG A 632 -13.07 -18.54 -9.08
CA ARG A 632 -12.48 -19.31 -7.97
C ARG A 632 -12.67 -20.81 -8.16
N LYS A 633 -13.86 -21.25 -8.60
CA LYS A 633 -14.12 -22.66 -8.94
C LYS A 633 -13.17 -23.17 -10.04
N TRP A 634 -13.00 -22.40 -11.12
CA TRP A 634 -12.05 -22.75 -12.18
C TRP A 634 -10.59 -22.77 -11.71
N MET A 635 -10.19 -21.83 -10.87
CA MET A 635 -8.85 -21.81 -10.27
C MET A 635 -8.59 -23.11 -9.49
N LEU A 636 -9.49 -23.50 -8.59
CA LEU A 636 -9.36 -24.73 -7.80
C LEU A 636 -9.31 -25.99 -8.68
N GLN A 637 -10.18 -26.06 -9.69
CA GLN A 637 -10.17 -27.16 -10.65
C GLN A 637 -8.86 -27.22 -11.45
N ALA A 638 -8.33 -26.07 -11.86
CA ALA A 638 -7.08 -25.98 -12.61
C ALA A 638 -5.88 -26.38 -11.75
N ILE A 639 -5.83 -25.98 -10.48
CA ILE A 639 -4.81 -26.40 -9.52
C ILE A 639 -4.84 -27.91 -9.34
N ARG A 640 -6.03 -28.49 -9.11
CA ARG A 640 -6.20 -29.95 -8.99
C ARG A 640 -5.74 -30.67 -10.25
N TYR A 641 -6.10 -30.16 -11.43
CA TYR A 641 -5.65 -30.70 -12.71
C TYR A 641 -4.12 -30.68 -12.83
N ILE A 642 -3.48 -29.53 -12.58
CA ILE A 642 -2.02 -29.38 -12.68
C ILE A 642 -1.29 -30.24 -11.62
N SER A 643 -1.83 -30.36 -10.42
CA SER A 643 -1.22 -31.18 -9.35
C SER A 643 -1.09 -32.66 -9.71
N LYS A 644 -1.93 -33.15 -10.64
CA LYS A 644 -1.94 -34.51 -11.17
C LYS A 644 -1.05 -34.69 -12.41
N MET A 645 -0.56 -33.60 -13.01
CA MET A 645 0.35 -33.67 -14.15
C MET A 645 1.71 -34.23 -13.72
N THR A 646 2.41 -34.87 -14.67
CA THR A 646 3.79 -35.29 -14.44
C THR A 646 4.71 -34.07 -14.41
N PRO A 647 5.80 -34.09 -13.61
CA PRO A 647 6.76 -32.99 -13.57
C PRO A 647 7.28 -32.58 -14.95
N GLN A 648 7.56 -33.57 -15.81
CA GLN A 648 8.00 -33.35 -17.18
C GLN A 648 7.01 -32.48 -17.99
N LYS A 649 5.71 -32.78 -17.94
CA LYS A 649 4.69 -32.00 -18.66
C LYS A 649 4.59 -30.56 -18.15
N VAL A 650 4.78 -30.34 -16.85
CA VAL A 650 4.80 -28.99 -16.27
C VAL A 650 6.04 -28.24 -16.78
N THR A 651 7.22 -28.86 -16.70
CA THR A 651 8.47 -28.24 -17.15
C THR A 651 8.49 -27.95 -18.66
N GLU A 652 7.95 -28.84 -19.50
CA GLU A 652 7.81 -28.61 -20.95
C GLU A 652 6.97 -27.37 -21.26
N SER A 653 5.92 -27.12 -20.46
CA SER A 653 5.09 -25.92 -20.60
C SER A 653 5.79 -24.64 -20.14
N ASN A 654 6.88 -24.74 -19.36
CA ASN A 654 7.57 -23.60 -18.80
C ASN A 654 8.54 -22.93 -19.80
N THR A 655 9.17 -23.69 -20.70
CA THR A 655 10.28 -23.23 -21.55
C THR A 655 9.95 -21.96 -22.34
N SER A 656 8.84 -21.97 -23.09
CA SER A 656 8.42 -20.82 -23.92
C SER A 656 8.20 -19.55 -23.10
N GLN A 657 7.63 -19.70 -21.90
CA GLN A 657 7.37 -18.58 -21.00
C GLN A 657 8.67 -18.07 -20.34
N GLN A 658 9.59 -18.95 -19.99
CA GLN A 658 10.91 -18.57 -19.43
C GLN A 658 11.76 -17.81 -20.46
N ASP A 659 11.79 -18.27 -21.72
CA ASP A 659 12.47 -17.55 -22.80
C ASP A 659 11.87 -16.16 -23.03
N LYS A 660 10.54 -16.03 -22.92
CA LYS A 660 9.89 -14.72 -22.99
C LYS A 660 10.32 -13.80 -21.85
N ILE A 661 10.40 -14.28 -20.62
CA ILE A 661 10.87 -13.50 -19.46
C ILE A 661 12.29 -13.00 -19.71
N LEU A 662 13.17 -13.86 -20.21
CA LEU A 662 14.56 -13.50 -20.51
C LEU A 662 14.64 -12.42 -21.58
N LYS A 663 13.93 -12.58 -22.71
CA LYS A 663 13.85 -11.57 -23.78
C LYS A 663 13.30 -10.23 -23.28
N ASP A 664 12.23 -10.26 -22.48
CA ASP A 664 11.64 -9.05 -21.90
C ASP A 664 12.61 -8.38 -20.91
N THR A 665 13.35 -9.17 -20.13
CA THR A 665 14.36 -8.67 -19.18
C THR A 665 15.55 -8.06 -19.90
N ASP A 666 16.06 -8.74 -20.95
CA ASP A 666 17.17 -8.26 -21.76
C ASP A 666 16.80 -6.99 -22.50
N LYS A 667 15.57 -6.90 -23.01
CA LYS A 667 15.02 -5.66 -23.57
C LYS A 667 14.94 -4.56 -22.52
N ILE A 668 14.53 -4.84 -21.28
CA ILE A 668 14.52 -3.81 -20.22
C ILE A 668 15.93 -3.37 -19.85
N SER A 669 16.90 -4.29 -19.72
CA SER A 669 18.29 -3.91 -19.47
C SER A 669 18.92 -3.20 -20.65
N PHE A 670 18.55 -3.57 -21.88
CA PHE A 670 18.91 -2.86 -23.09
C PHE A 670 18.29 -1.48 -23.07
N ASP A 671 16.97 -1.31 -22.91
CA ASP A 671 16.32 0.00 -22.80
C ASP A 671 16.87 0.86 -21.64
N MET A 672 17.32 0.25 -20.53
CA MET A 672 18.02 0.95 -19.44
C MET A 672 19.51 1.24 -19.73
N GLY A 673 20.17 0.47 -20.59
CA GLY A 673 21.59 0.60 -20.97
C GLY A 673 21.84 1.24 -22.35
N THR A 674 20.82 1.35 -23.20
CA THR A 674 20.73 2.04 -24.50
C THR A 674 19.75 3.19 -24.48
N GLY A 675 19.00 3.35 -23.38
CA GLY A 675 19.01 4.63 -22.73
C GLY A 675 20.47 4.97 -22.48
N ILE A 676 21.13 5.57 -23.48
CA ILE A 676 22.13 6.57 -23.18
C ILE A 676 21.41 7.41 -22.15
N SER A 677 21.75 7.25 -20.87
CA SER A 677 21.36 8.17 -19.85
C SER A 677 22.13 9.42 -20.21
N LYS A 678 21.62 10.11 -21.23
CA LYS A 678 22.27 11.27 -21.79
C LYS A 678 22.27 12.24 -20.63
N GLU A 679 23.40 12.89 -20.44
CA GLU A 679 23.49 14.11 -19.65
C GLU A 679 22.75 15.23 -20.39
N ILE A 680 21.48 14.99 -20.75
CA ILE A 680 20.62 16.00 -21.33
C ILE A 680 20.21 16.90 -20.19
N PRO A 681 20.51 18.20 -20.25
CA PRO A 681 19.91 19.15 -19.35
C PRO A 681 18.39 19.15 -19.57
N PHE A 682 17.64 18.85 -18.51
CA PHE A 682 16.19 18.95 -18.50
C PHE A 682 15.73 19.93 -17.42
N LYS A 683 14.50 20.40 -17.55
CA LYS A 683 13.83 21.27 -16.56
C LYS A 683 12.69 20.52 -15.90
N MET A 684 12.54 20.73 -14.60
CA MET A 684 11.44 20.25 -13.78
C MET A 684 10.56 21.43 -13.42
N MET A 685 9.25 21.29 -13.59
CA MET A 685 8.30 22.34 -13.28
C MET A 685 7.20 21.85 -12.34
N CYS A 686 6.62 22.77 -11.58
CA CYS A 686 5.42 22.49 -10.80
C CYS A 686 4.37 21.84 -11.69
N SER A 687 3.87 20.65 -11.33
CA SER A 687 2.93 19.94 -12.20
C SER A 687 1.60 20.68 -12.37
N TYR A 688 1.22 21.57 -11.44
CA TYR A 688 -0.02 22.33 -11.51
C TYR A 688 0.13 23.63 -12.31
N CYS A 689 0.83 24.64 -11.78
CA CYS A 689 0.87 25.99 -12.35
C CYS A 689 2.05 26.26 -13.29
N LYS A 690 3.01 25.32 -13.41
CA LYS A 690 4.27 25.46 -14.17
C LYS A 690 5.21 26.60 -13.74
N SER A 691 4.82 27.45 -12.79
CA SER A 691 5.59 28.65 -12.41
C SER A 691 6.92 28.35 -11.74
N LEU A 692 6.98 27.33 -10.88
CA LEU A 692 8.26 26.88 -10.33
C LEU A 692 9.01 26.12 -11.42
N VAL A 693 10.29 26.46 -11.62
CA VAL A 693 11.20 25.84 -12.59
C VAL A 693 12.50 25.49 -11.87
N ILE A 694 12.94 24.25 -11.99
CA ILE A 694 14.18 23.73 -11.42
C ILE A 694 14.97 23.08 -12.55
N GLU A 695 16.21 23.51 -12.76
CA GLU A 695 17.10 22.87 -13.71
C GLU A 695 17.67 21.57 -13.13
N SER A 696 17.84 20.55 -13.98
CA SER A 696 18.42 19.25 -13.62
C SER A 696 19.75 19.34 -12.87
N LYS A 697 20.63 20.29 -13.25
CA LYS A 697 21.92 20.53 -12.56
C LYS A 697 21.78 20.92 -11.08
N ASN A 698 20.62 21.49 -10.71
CA ASN A 698 20.32 21.93 -9.35
C ASN A 698 19.61 20.83 -8.53
N VAL A 699 19.58 19.59 -9.02
CA VAL A 699 19.04 18.45 -8.30
C VAL A 699 20.08 17.35 -8.21
N LYS A 700 20.30 16.85 -7.00
CA LYS A 700 21.23 15.74 -6.72
C LYS A 700 20.49 14.56 -6.09
N VAL A 701 21.11 13.39 -6.14
CA VAL A 701 20.60 12.16 -5.54
C VAL A 701 21.31 11.89 -4.23
N PHE A 702 20.57 11.83 -3.13
CA PHE A 702 21.07 11.41 -1.83
C PHE A 702 20.67 9.96 -1.55
N LEU A 703 21.66 9.11 -1.25
CA LEU A 703 21.51 7.67 -0.96
C LEU A 703 20.66 6.90 -1.99
N GLN A 704 20.77 7.25 -3.27
CA GLN A 704 20.03 6.64 -4.40
C GLN A 704 18.49 6.77 -4.34
N SER A 705 17.95 7.45 -3.32
CA SER A 705 16.52 7.49 -3.01
C SER A 705 15.95 8.91 -3.05
N HIS A 706 16.59 9.87 -2.38
CA HIS A 706 16.09 11.22 -2.23
C HIS A 706 16.62 12.12 -3.34
N ARG A 707 15.76 12.90 -3.98
CA ARG A 707 16.16 13.89 -4.98
C ARG A 707 16.07 15.26 -4.33
N VAL A 708 17.22 15.85 -4.05
CA VAL A 708 17.35 17.08 -3.27
C VAL A 708 17.63 18.25 -4.19
N ALA A 709 16.95 19.36 -3.98
CA ALA A 709 17.33 20.61 -4.63
C ALA A 709 18.53 21.23 -3.90
N VAL A 710 19.60 21.53 -4.63
CA VAL A 710 20.87 22.07 -4.08
C VAL A 710 21.10 23.54 -4.43
N ASP A 711 20.08 24.22 -4.95
CA ASP A 711 20.08 25.67 -5.19
C ASP A 711 19.15 26.36 -4.19
N SER A 712 19.70 27.28 -3.40
CA SER A 712 18.96 28.04 -2.37
C SER A 712 17.81 28.86 -2.95
N ASN A 713 17.85 29.25 -4.24
CA ASN A 713 16.78 30.01 -4.89
C ASN A 713 15.44 29.26 -4.92
N ILE A 714 15.44 27.93 -4.76
CA ILE A 714 14.21 27.17 -4.64
C ILE A 714 13.34 27.67 -3.47
N LEU A 715 13.95 28.16 -2.39
CA LEU A 715 13.25 28.63 -1.20
C LEU A 715 12.36 29.85 -1.48
N LYS A 716 12.72 30.69 -2.47
CA LYS A 716 11.89 31.82 -2.92
C LYS A 716 10.65 31.37 -3.69
N GLN A 717 10.72 30.18 -4.30
CA GLN A 717 9.67 29.62 -5.15
C GLN A 717 8.76 28.63 -4.41
N VAL A 718 8.98 28.39 -3.10
CA VAL A 718 8.20 27.43 -2.30
C VAL A 718 7.72 28.02 -0.97
N LYS A 719 6.65 27.44 -0.43
CA LYS A 719 6.15 27.67 0.94
C LYS A 719 6.36 26.40 1.75
N VAL A 720 6.88 26.52 2.96
CA VAL A 720 7.12 25.38 3.85
C VAL A 720 6.16 25.45 5.02
N PHE A 721 5.41 24.38 5.25
CA PHE A 721 4.53 24.23 6.41
C PHE A 721 5.13 23.18 7.35
N PRO A 722 5.38 23.50 8.63
CA PRO A 722 5.97 22.56 9.57
C PRO A 722 5.05 21.35 9.82
N LEU A 723 5.67 20.19 10.06
CA LEU A 723 4.93 18.99 10.47
C LEU A 723 4.63 19.05 11.98
N GLN A 724 3.43 18.60 12.38
CA GLN A 724 3.01 18.54 13.80
C GLN A 724 3.85 17.55 14.64
N SER A 725 4.55 16.62 13.99
CA SER A 725 5.56 15.75 14.62
C SER A 725 6.66 15.44 13.59
N ALA A 726 7.92 15.62 13.99
CA ALA A 726 9.05 15.24 13.14
C ALA A 726 9.13 13.71 13.08
N LEU A 727 9.13 13.15 11.87
CA LEU A 727 9.45 11.73 11.68
C LEU A 727 10.96 11.59 11.77
N ASN A 728 11.44 11.04 12.88
CA ASN A 728 12.86 10.89 13.18
C ASN A 728 13.42 9.63 12.51
N GLY A 729 14.30 9.82 11.53
CA GLY A 729 15.25 8.82 11.07
C GLY A 729 16.66 9.22 11.50
N LYS A 730 17.53 8.23 11.82
CA LYS A 730 18.86 8.48 12.40
C LYS A 730 19.77 9.42 11.57
N ASN A 731 19.59 9.47 10.25
CA ASN A 731 20.36 10.33 9.31
C ASN A 731 19.46 11.24 8.43
N SER A 732 18.16 11.24 8.69
CA SER A 732 17.19 12.01 7.92
C SER A 732 15.98 12.37 8.77
N GLN A 733 15.70 13.67 8.86
CA GLN A 733 14.55 14.15 9.64
C GLN A 733 13.62 14.95 8.75
N SER A 734 12.34 14.57 8.68
CA SER A 734 11.33 15.35 7.95
C SER A 734 10.80 16.48 8.83
N ILE A 735 10.99 17.73 8.39
CA ILE A 735 10.66 18.93 9.18
C ILE A 735 9.45 19.71 8.65
N GLY A 736 9.07 19.53 7.39
CA GLY A 736 7.89 20.22 6.85
C GLY A 736 7.43 19.77 5.46
N ALA A 737 6.20 20.11 5.11
CA ALA A 737 5.65 19.92 3.76
C ALA A 737 5.97 21.14 2.87
N VAL A 738 6.42 20.90 1.64
CA VAL A 738 6.84 21.97 0.71
C VAL A 738 5.82 22.13 -0.41
N TYR A 739 5.32 23.33 -0.62
CA TYR A 739 4.32 23.72 -1.61
C TYR A 739 4.87 24.77 -2.58
N CYS A 740 4.32 24.86 -3.78
CA CYS A 740 4.68 25.91 -4.74
C CYS A 740 4.23 27.30 -4.25
N ASN A 741 5.08 28.32 -4.38
CA ASN A 741 4.81 29.71 -3.98
C ASN A 741 4.13 30.57 -5.07
N SER A 742 3.64 29.97 -6.15
CA SER A 742 2.91 30.73 -7.17
C SER A 742 1.53 31.16 -6.67
N ARG A 743 1.06 32.33 -7.12
CA ARG A 743 -0.28 32.83 -6.80
C ARG A 743 -1.29 31.75 -7.20
N ASN A 744 -2.18 31.42 -6.28
CA ASN A 744 -3.25 30.46 -6.51
C ASN A 744 -2.81 29.00 -6.74
N CYS A 745 -1.53 28.64 -6.58
CA CYS A 745 -1.08 27.25 -6.71
C CYS A 745 -1.24 26.46 -5.41
N ILE A 746 -1.76 25.24 -5.52
CA ILE A 746 -2.02 24.34 -4.38
C ILE A 746 -1.13 23.09 -4.39
N ASN A 747 -0.15 23.04 -5.30
CA ASN A 747 0.64 21.83 -5.53
C ASN A 747 1.69 21.62 -4.45
N LYS A 748 1.62 20.49 -3.75
CA LYS A 748 2.66 20.03 -2.82
C LYS A 748 3.81 19.45 -3.63
N LEU A 749 4.98 20.08 -3.63
CA LEU A 749 6.12 19.67 -4.44
C LEU A 749 6.94 18.56 -3.78
N GLY A 750 6.96 18.53 -2.44
CA GLY A 750 7.91 17.70 -1.73
C GLY A 750 7.80 17.80 -0.22
N THR A 751 8.92 17.49 0.44
CA THR A 751 9.09 17.53 1.88
C THR A 751 10.43 18.19 2.19
N MET A 752 10.47 19.05 3.20
CA MET A 752 11.69 19.62 3.72
C MET A 752 12.30 18.59 4.67
N MET A 753 13.53 18.18 4.41
CA MET A 753 14.22 17.18 5.21
C MET A 753 15.62 17.64 5.58
N VAL A 754 16.04 17.40 6.82
CA VAL A 754 17.44 17.53 7.23
C VAL A 754 18.15 16.26 6.80
N LEU A 755 19.10 16.36 5.86
CA LEU A 755 19.93 15.25 5.35
C LEU A 755 21.39 15.66 5.49
N ALA A 756 22.24 14.78 6.03
CA ALA A 756 23.64 15.10 6.31
C ALA A 756 23.81 16.43 7.09
N ARG A 757 22.93 16.67 8.08
CA ARG A 757 22.87 17.89 8.91
C ARG A 757 22.54 19.20 8.17
N ALA A 758 22.12 19.14 6.91
CA ALA A 758 21.67 20.31 6.14
C ALA A 758 20.20 20.17 5.71
N PRO A 759 19.39 21.25 5.72
CA PRO A 759 17.99 21.21 5.33
C PRO A 759 17.85 21.27 3.80
N PHE A 760 17.28 20.23 3.19
CA PHE A 760 17.03 20.17 1.75
C PHE A 760 15.54 20.06 1.41
N VAL A 761 15.15 20.68 0.31
CA VAL A 761 13.85 20.39 -0.33
C VAL A 761 13.97 19.07 -1.08
N VAL A 762 13.33 18.03 -0.56
CA VAL A 762 13.23 16.71 -1.20
C VAL A 762 12.02 16.68 -2.13
N LEU A 763 12.28 16.58 -3.42
CA LEU A 763 11.29 16.66 -4.49
C LEU A 763 10.59 15.31 -4.74
N LYS A 764 9.30 15.37 -5.07
CA LYS A 764 8.52 14.20 -5.51
C LYS A 764 8.21 14.28 -7.00
N ALA A 765 8.69 13.29 -7.77
CA ALA A 765 8.47 13.23 -9.23
C ALA A 765 7.00 13.36 -9.62
N GLU A 766 6.08 12.76 -8.85
CA GLU A 766 4.63 12.78 -9.13
C GLU A 766 4.00 14.19 -9.11
N ASN A 767 4.67 15.16 -8.49
CA ASN A 767 4.21 16.54 -8.36
C ASN A 767 4.96 17.51 -9.30
N LEU A 768 5.77 16.96 -10.20
CA LEU A 768 6.56 17.68 -11.19
C LEU A 768 6.19 17.22 -12.61
N VAL A 769 6.40 18.11 -13.58
CA VAL A 769 6.47 17.75 -15.00
C VAL A 769 7.86 18.07 -15.53
N PHE A 770 8.28 17.35 -16.55
CA PHE A 770 9.65 17.38 -17.07
C PHE A 770 9.63 17.89 -18.51
N ASP A 771 10.50 18.83 -18.83
CA ASP A 771 10.72 19.40 -20.16
C ASP A 771 12.16 19.07 -20.58
N SER A 772 12.32 18.37 -21.69
CA SER A 772 13.62 18.09 -22.30
C SER A 772 13.56 18.31 -23.81
N GLU A 773 14.67 18.74 -24.39
CA GLU A 773 14.73 19.15 -25.79
C GLU A 773 14.64 17.95 -26.77
N GLU A 774 14.89 16.71 -26.31
CA GLU A 774 14.94 15.53 -27.19
C GLU A 774 13.72 14.59 -27.10
N HIS A 775 12.93 14.58 -26.02
CA HIS A 775 11.85 13.58 -25.87
C HIS A 775 10.66 13.78 -26.80
N VAL A 776 10.63 14.86 -27.57
CA VAL A 776 9.60 15.14 -28.57
C VAL A 776 9.63 14.12 -29.73
N GLN A 777 10.70 13.34 -29.90
CA GLN A 777 10.88 12.49 -31.09
C GLN A 777 10.67 10.97 -30.91
N GLN A 778 10.55 10.44 -29.69
CA GLN A 778 10.62 8.96 -29.48
C GLN A 778 9.32 8.26 -29.10
N THR A 779 8.22 8.96 -28.80
CA THR A 779 6.92 8.28 -28.62
C THR A 779 6.20 8.16 -29.94
N ASP A 780 6.53 7.13 -30.69
CA ASP A 780 5.86 6.72 -31.92
C ASP A 780 4.45 6.19 -31.59
N THR A 781 3.47 7.09 -31.61
CA THR A 781 2.18 6.86 -32.27
C THR A 781 1.69 8.21 -32.75
N ARG A 782 1.50 8.35 -34.06
CA ARG A 782 0.83 9.48 -34.73
C ARG A 782 -0.40 9.94 -33.93
N ARG A 783 -0.27 11.07 -33.21
CA ARG A 783 -1.28 12.10 -32.88
C ARG A 783 -0.90 12.81 -31.56
N PHE A 784 -0.49 14.08 -31.70
CA PHE A 784 -0.32 15.11 -30.65
C PHE A 784 1.01 15.12 -29.87
N SER A 785 1.80 16.19 -30.03
CA SER A 785 3.08 16.42 -29.35
C SER A 785 2.87 16.96 -27.92
N LEU A 786 2.64 16.06 -26.96
CA LEU A 786 2.75 16.40 -25.55
C LEU A 786 4.22 16.78 -25.25
N LYS A 787 4.50 18.08 -25.07
CA LYS A 787 5.87 18.59 -24.85
C LYS A 787 6.43 18.27 -23.46
N TYR A 788 5.57 18.00 -22.47
CA TYR A 788 6.02 17.62 -21.13
C TYR A 788 5.83 16.13 -20.85
N CYS A 789 6.71 15.58 -20.01
CA CYS A 789 6.58 14.23 -19.47
C CYS A 789 6.17 14.28 -17.99
N HIS A 790 5.43 13.29 -17.54
CA HIS A 790 5.10 13.08 -16.12
C HIS A 790 5.51 11.69 -15.67
N PHE A 791 6.12 11.62 -14.50
CA PHE A 791 6.53 10.36 -13.91
C PHE A 791 5.97 10.27 -12.49
N ARG A 792 5.30 9.16 -12.17
CA ARG A 792 4.84 8.90 -10.79
C ARG A 792 5.98 8.61 -9.82
N GLN A 793 7.14 8.17 -10.32
CA GLN A 793 8.27 7.73 -9.53
C GLN A 793 9.57 8.12 -10.21
N TRP A 794 10.59 8.45 -9.41
CA TRP A 794 11.90 8.88 -9.90
C TRP A 794 12.64 7.81 -10.71
N ASN A 795 12.45 6.52 -10.40
CA ASN A 795 13.07 5.42 -11.14
C ASN A 795 12.55 5.24 -12.59
N LYS A 796 11.46 5.93 -12.95
CA LYS A 796 10.93 5.96 -14.31
C LYS A 796 11.40 7.18 -15.10
N VAL A 797 12.05 8.12 -14.44
CA VAL A 797 12.62 9.30 -15.09
C VAL A 797 13.85 8.82 -15.88
N PRO A 798 13.89 8.97 -17.21
CA PRO A 798 14.94 8.41 -18.06
C PRO A 798 16.22 9.29 -18.08
N TYR A 799 16.33 10.26 -17.17
CA TYR A 799 17.45 11.18 -17.08
C TYR A 799 18.33 10.84 -15.87
N LYS A 800 19.65 10.96 -16.06
CA LYS A 800 20.60 10.79 -14.96
C LYS A 800 20.67 12.06 -14.13
N LEU A 801 20.71 11.89 -12.83
CA LEU A 801 21.04 12.92 -11.87
C LEU A 801 22.31 12.47 -11.14
N GLU A 802 23.19 13.41 -10.85
CA GLU A 802 24.42 13.14 -10.11
C GLU A 802 24.12 12.88 -8.63
N ASP A 803 24.97 12.10 -7.99
CA ASP A 803 24.91 11.90 -6.54
C ASP A 803 25.33 13.19 -5.81
N LEU A 804 24.78 13.40 -4.61
CA LEU A 804 25.08 14.55 -3.77
C LEU A 804 26.49 14.41 -3.19
N GLU A 805 27.39 15.35 -3.49
CA GLU A 805 28.74 15.40 -2.96
C GLU A 805 28.90 16.45 -1.86
N THR A 806 29.94 16.33 -1.03
CA THR A 806 30.24 17.27 0.07
C THR A 806 30.37 18.72 -0.42
N LYS A 807 30.95 18.92 -1.61
CA LYS A 807 31.10 20.25 -2.24
C LYS A 807 29.75 20.92 -2.52
N ASP A 808 28.73 20.14 -2.90
CA ASP A 808 27.39 20.64 -3.19
C ASP A 808 26.73 21.12 -1.89
N ILE A 809 26.90 20.37 -0.80
CA ILE A 809 26.36 20.71 0.53
C ILE A 809 26.97 22.01 1.02
N LEU A 810 28.31 22.15 0.96
CA LEU A 810 29.01 23.36 1.39
C LEU A 810 28.60 24.58 0.57
N SER A 811 28.50 24.43 -0.76
CA SER A 811 28.02 25.49 -1.66
C SER A 811 26.60 25.91 -1.31
N TYR A 812 25.70 24.96 -1.11
CA TYR A 812 24.31 25.23 -0.74
C TYR A 812 24.19 25.95 0.61
N LEU A 813 24.91 25.49 1.65
CA LEU A 813 24.91 26.13 2.97
C LEU A 813 25.48 27.55 2.93
N SER A 814 26.52 27.79 2.13
CA SER A 814 27.08 29.13 1.91
C SER A 814 26.03 30.07 1.30
N GLN A 815 25.31 29.61 0.28
CA GLN A 815 24.22 30.40 -0.32
C GLN A 815 23.09 30.69 0.68
N LEU A 816 22.71 29.71 1.51
CA LEU A 816 21.71 29.91 2.57
C LEU A 816 22.16 30.96 3.59
N SER A 817 23.41 30.90 4.04
CA SER A 817 23.97 31.88 4.97
C SER A 817 23.93 33.29 4.39
N GLN A 818 24.30 33.45 3.11
CA GLN A 818 24.24 34.75 2.42
C GLN A 818 22.82 35.27 2.27
N ALA A 819 21.85 34.39 1.98
CA ALA A 819 20.44 34.76 1.89
C ALA A 819 19.89 35.24 3.25
N ILE A 820 20.20 34.50 4.32
CA ILE A 820 19.80 34.88 5.69
C ILE A 820 20.41 36.23 6.07
N HIS A 821 21.70 36.46 5.78
CA HIS A 821 22.35 37.73 6.09
C HIS A 821 21.75 38.92 5.32
N LYS A 822 21.36 38.74 4.05
CA LYS A 822 20.67 39.77 3.27
C LYS A 822 19.26 40.05 3.81
N ASP A 823 18.49 39.01 4.13
CA ASP A 823 17.15 39.19 4.68
C ASP A 823 17.19 39.80 6.09
N THR A 824 18.21 39.54 6.92
CA THR A 824 18.39 40.26 8.20
C THR A 824 18.81 41.73 8.04
N ALA A 825 19.36 42.12 6.89
CA ALA A 825 19.66 43.52 6.57
C ALA A 825 18.44 44.26 5.97
N GLU A 826 17.47 43.53 5.40
CA GLU A 826 16.24 44.08 4.80
C GLU A 826 14.98 43.88 5.67
N CYS A 827 14.98 42.99 6.68
CA CYS A 827 13.84 42.74 7.57
C CYS A 827 14.03 43.40 8.95
N SER A 828 13.45 44.60 9.08
CA SER A 828 12.89 45.12 10.33
C SER A 828 11.35 45.05 10.35
N THR A 829 10.76 44.13 9.58
CA THR A 829 9.31 43.91 9.48
C THR A 829 8.96 42.44 9.51
#